data_AF-A0A921VAS1-F1
#
_entry.id   AF-A0A921VAS1-F1
#
_cell.length_a   1.000
_cell.length_b   1.000
_cell.length_c   1.000
_cell.angle_alpha   90.00
_cell.angle_beta   90.00
_cell.angle_gamma   90.00
#
_symmetry.space_group_name_H-M   'P 1'
#
loop_
_entity.id
_entity.type
_entity.pdbx_description
1 polymer ?
#
loop_
_entity_poly.entity_id
_entity_poly.type
_entity_poly.pdbx_seq_one_letter_code
_entity_poly.pdbx_strand_id
1 'polypeptide(L)'
;MMPSNLALFAALPVIVALLAFIWMPPESQPDVDHVSTASNESLVNKYASQLGHIATHALLSTGENCREFQSASEDLTHVEQVLGQQQTLQAQSQVFLMLNGKNEGLYFPWTDTDTCLLELAETAALQLGAEADLVVNGLRLFSTDGLPILTAEELNAQRIAHVLLQSQIWVWPGIKVGYVREIEGCTVTTQSLRPKIFTVEGFFTQEEADAIISQGINHLTRSPVDSPEADDGYHSDRTSFTAFLNDSHFTRDFRARSSRLARLPSPSFTERMQLVRYETGQFFRKHEDYFDSKEFLPHKQLAEVEFEVWTEWASSEIDEFRSQHGDSAFPDEFLPGGVMFPDSQSTTTFHHALLKSFMEDAKTTDFFLEHADVEWGEWIDENLALGASDIIGSLLESKGYMMPFIVKSWEKRVAVPELVYKFPKREVSGVSHYFQWIRWAKERVQELIDTQPEAVPKIVMPEGADYPTFYVSFQNRLVRYIIEDYTEEFLSEELGADWYHWLVENKNSNDVLLEILPDYPQVFDFALEAWTKRAGELFVYEKPEYLHHFEPNRFATLFLYLNDCPEGGETVFPYSKERLVTGIERSGMAECSEGLAVPPIKLTTSFFYSQTPMNDVDPSSLHGGCPPAKGIKYGANSFMWNTDADEGSNAWGLGDDDREALYLSRGRPDMAFMSNQSQVPIEVPEMQQTCTVKNHVNLKKASLKLQQSASQSEQYALSFQFDATKACRIKVYLVANETMDADTGSSSFTLAHQDKMPVLVQEFAAGLGQNFTLTGEEDKEAPKDEEDQQTQQRPLPLLDLSVYQDDELVYKIGTMQFPLIVVLEVSSERKHPQSQSTFCTLVKKGDNWDIKMLKQKILVDGMTYELQEIYGIDGSVAAAPKIGDRNVATGDSQVDTTKAAKDEIDIPEGAECIICLSEPRNTTILPCRHMCLCTECAEALRKSSSTCPICRTRVEALLQIRVEAKETETTEVEDDSK
;
A
#
# COMPACT_ATOMS: atom_id res chain seq x y z
N MET A 1 58.54 -58.34 24.04
CA MET A 1 57.58 -58.09 22.95
C MET A 1 56.58 -57.05 23.42
N MET A 2 56.67 -55.87 22.79
CA MET A 2 55.76 -54.71 22.67
C MET A 2 55.03 -54.02 23.86
N PRO A 3 54.81 -52.68 23.76
CA PRO A 3 54.10 -51.77 24.70
C PRO A 3 52.61 -51.58 24.26
N SER A 4 51.72 -50.71 24.77
CA SER A 4 51.76 -49.24 24.91
C SER A 4 50.43 -48.66 25.44
N ASN A 5 50.54 -47.44 25.99
CA ASN A 5 49.49 -46.52 26.49
C ASN A 5 48.35 -46.22 25.49
N LEU A 6 47.11 -46.17 25.98
CA LEU A 6 45.99 -45.43 25.36
C LEU A 6 44.86 -45.19 26.38
N ALA A 7 44.99 -44.11 27.17
CA ALA A 7 43.92 -43.55 27.98
C ALA A 7 44.24 -42.07 28.32
N LEU A 8 44.46 -41.24 27.29
CA LEU A 8 44.68 -39.81 27.46
C LEU A 8 44.42 -39.03 26.13
N PHE A 9 43.20 -39.13 25.58
CA PHE A 9 42.77 -38.33 24.42
C PHE A 9 41.27 -38.02 24.45
N ALA A 10 40.79 -37.40 25.54
CA ALA A 10 39.43 -36.85 25.61
C ALA A 10 39.37 -35.44 26.25
N ALA A 11 40.51 -34.78 26.48
CA ALA A 11 40.55 -33.47 27.15
C ALA A 11 41.51 -32.46 26.49
N LEU A 12 41.98 -32.72 25.26
CA LEU A 12 42.87 -31.82 24.53
C LEU A 12 42.17 -30.66 23.76
N PRO A 13 40.89 -30.73 23.33
CA PRO A 13 40.25 -29.58 22.68
C PRO A 13 39.97 -28.42 23.65
N VAL A 14 39.79 -28.74 24.94
CA VAL A 14 39.43 -27.77 25.99
C VAL A 14 40.67 -27.01 26.51
N ILE A 15 41.84 -27.66 26.51
CA ILE A 15 43.09 -27.05 27.02
C ILE A 15 43.75 -26.15 25.96
N VAL A 16 43.60 -26.46 24.67
CA VAL A 16 44.10 -25.59 23.58
C VAL A 16 43.25 -24.32 23.44
N ALA A 17 41.94 -24.40 23.68
CA ALA A 17 41.07 -23.20 23.74
C ALA A 17 41.40 -22.31 24.95
N LEU A 18 41.83 -22.88 26.09
CA LEU A 18 42.19 -22.13 27.29
C LEU A 18 43.58 -21.45 27.23
N LEU A 19 44.50 -21.93 26.38
CA LEU A 19 45.85 -21.37 26.25
C LEU A 19 45.98 -20.30 25.15
N ALA A 20 45.05 -20.26 24.18
CA ALA A 20 44.98 -19.18 23.18
C ALA A 20 44.52 -17.82 23.76
N PHE A 21 43.90 -17.83 24.95
CA PHE A 21 43.43 -16.63 25.65
C PHE A 21 44.54 -15.81 26.34
N ILE A 22 45.79 -16.28 26.36
CA ILE A 22 46.86 -15.65 27.16
C ILE A 22 47.67 -14.60 26.36
N TRP A 23 47.50 -14.46 25.03
CA TRP A 23 48.33 -13.55 24.23
C TRP A 23 47.56 -12.76 23.15
N MET A 24 46.56 -11.98 23.58
CA MET A 24 46.01 -10.85 22.80
C MET A 24 45.92 -9.60 23.69
N PRO A 25 46.22 -8.41 23.15
CA PRO A 25 46.27 -7.16 23.91
C PRO A 25 44.86 -6.72 24.36
N PRO A 26 44.73 -6.04 25.52
CA PRO A 26 43.43 -5.80 26.12
C PRO A 26 42.79 -4.54 25.53
N GLU A 27 41.77 -4.72 24.70
CA GLU A 27 40.66 -3.75 24.58
C GLU A 27 39.43 -4.46 24.01
N SER A 28 38.31 -4.34 24.73
CA SER A 28 36.95 -4.82 24.43
C SER A 28 36.66 -6.34 24.53
N GLN A 29 36.45 -6.82 25.78
CA GLN A 29 35.44 -7.87 26.03
C GLN A 29 34.19 -7.21 26.62
N PRO A 30 32.97 -7.69 26.28
CA PRO A 30 31.71 -7.07 26.71
C PRO A 30 31.39 -7.45 28.15
N ASP A 31 31.10 -6.44 28.97
CA ASP A 31 30.60 -6.61 30.34
C ASP A 31 29.12 -7.04 30.29
N VAL A 32 28.82 -8.20 30.88
CA VAL A 32 27.46 -8.64 31.18
C VAL A 32 27.17 -8.22 32.61
N ASP A 33 26.76 -6.97 32.79
CA ASP A 33 25.98 -6.52 33.94
C ASP A 33 25.44 -5.11 33.70
N HIS A 34 24.19 -4.90 34.12
CA HIS A 34 23.35 -3.69 34.04
C HIS A 34 22.50 -3.51 32.77
N VAL A 35 21.22 -3.85 32.90
CA VAL A 35 20.11 -3.14 32.23
C VAL A 35 20.25 -1.66 32.61
N SER A 36 20.92 -0.91 31.75
CA SER A 36 21.11 0.53 31.86
C SER A 36 19.78 1.22 31.61
N THR A 37 19.23 1.81 32.65
CA THR A 37 18.28 2.91 32.53
C THR A 37 18.96 4.05 31.78
N ALA A 38 18.55 4.27 30.53
CA ALA A 38 18.71 5.49 29.73
C ALA A 38 20.00 6.30 30.03
N SER A 39 21.10 5.99 29.34
CA SER A 39 22.11 7.00 29.09
C SER A 39 21.50 8.07 28.18
N ASN A 40 21.62 9.31 28.64
CA ASN A 40 21.10 10.52 28.01
C ASN A 40 21.96 10.93 26.79
N GLU A 41 22.35 9.96 25.95
CA GLU A 41 23.06 10.23 24.69
C GLU A 41 22.03 10.57 23.60
N SER A 42 22.24 11.69 22.92
CA SER A 42 21.44 12.04 21.74
C SER A 42 21.54 10.93 20.71
N LEU A 43 20.41 10.45 20.21
CA LEU A 43 20.37 9.60 19.03
C LEU A 43 21.05 10.34 17.87
N VAL A 44 22.14 9.79 17.34
CA VAL A 44 22.79 10.34 16.14
C VAL A 44 21.93 10.10 14.91
N ASN A 45 22.14 10.90 13.85
CA ASN A 45 21.54 10.69 12.54
C ASN A 45 21.78 9.23 12.08
N LYS A 46 20.80 8.61 11.41
CA LYS A 46 20.95 7.24 10.89
C LYS A 46 22.18 7.11 9.99
N TYR A 47 22.45 8.11 9.14
CA TYR A 47 23.59 8.16 8.22
C TYR A 47 24.94 8.34 8.94
N ALA A 48 24.92 8.86 10.17
CA ALA A 48 26.08 8.96 11.06
C ALA A 48 26.27 7.71 11.93
N SER A 49 25.44 6.67 11.74
CA SER A 49 25.41 5.47 12.56
C SER A 49 25.57 4.22 11.71
N GLN A 50 25.76 3.07 12.37
CA GLN A 50 25.78 1.76 11.71
C GLN A 50 24.50 1.45 10.93
N LEU A 51 23.40 2.17 11.17
CA LEU A 51 22.19 1.99 10.37
C LEU A 51 22.38 2.37 8.91
N GLY A 52 23.08 3.48 8.62
CA GLY A 52 23.28 3.99 7.26
C GLY A 52 24.40 3.28 6.50
N HIS A 53 25.17 2.41 7.17
CA HIS A 53 26.25 1.66 6.55
C HIS A 53 25.69 0.61 5.59
N ILE A 54 26.29 0.50 4.39
CA ILE A 54 25.93 -0.48 3.37
C ILE A 54 27.07 -1.51 3.27
N ALA A 55 26.76 -2.80 3.39
CA ALA A 55 27.71 -3.85 3.08
C ALA A 55 27.90 -3.89 1.56
N THR A 56 29.04 -3.40 1.09
CA THR A 56 29.38 -3.45 -0.34
C THR A 56 29.75 -4.89 -0.72
N HIS A 57 29.10 -5.40 -1.75
CA HIS A 57 29.38 -6.73 -2.28
C HIS A 57 29.90 -6.58 -3.70
N ALA A 58 31.22 -6.66 -3.84
CA ALA A 58 31.89 -6.57 -5.11
C ALA A 58 31.35 -7.63 -6.08
N LEU A 59 31.14 -7.22 -7.33
CA LEU A 59 30.87 -8.15 -8.41
C LEU A 59 32.12 -8.99 -8.68
N LEU A 60 31.92 -10.21 -9.16
CA LEU A 60 33.03 -11.07 -9.57
C LEU A 60 33.79 -10.41 -10.73
N SER A 61 35.12 -10.46 -10.65
CA SER A 61 36.00 -9.95 -11.69
C SER A 61 36.39 -11.06 -12.68
N THR A 62 36.58 -10.69 -13.95
CA THR A 62 37.11 -11.58 -14.99
C THR A 62 38.47 -12.14 -14.59
N GLY A 63 38.65 -13.45 -14.78
CA GLY A 63 39.91 -14.13 -14.53
C GLY A 63 40.86 -14.07 -15.74
N GLU A 64 42.16 -14.27 -15.51
CA GLU A 64 43.14 -14.40 -16.59
C GLU A 64 43.21 -15.85 -17.09
N ASN A 65 43.20 -16.05 -18.42
CA ASN A 65 43.38 -17.36 -19.07
C ASN A 65 42.35 -18.42 -18.64
N CYS A 66 41.08 -18.03 -18.55
CA CYS A 66 40.00 -18.92 -18.13
C CYS A 66 39.63 -19.96 -19.18
N ARG A 67 39.39 -21.18 -18.72
CA ARG A 67 38.82 -22.25 -19.54
C ARG A 67 37.30 -22.11 -19.60
N GLU A 68 36.71 -22.68 -20.65
CA GLU A 68 35.26 -22.87 -20.68
C GLU A 68 34.84 -23.90 -19.62
N PHE A 69 33.77 -23.58 -18.90
CA PHE A 69 33.12 -24.50 -17.96
C PHE A 69 31.93 -25.17 -18.64
N GLN A 70 31.60 -26.37 -18.16
CA GLN A 70 30.37 -27.07 -18.52
C GLN A 70 29.93 -27.88 -17.31
N SER A 71 28.62 -27.99 -17.09
CA SER A 71 28.08 -28.87 -16.06
C SER A 71 28.46 -30.33 -16.33
N ALA A 72 28.61 -31.11 -15.25
CA ALA A 72 28.90 -32.53 -15.34
C ALA A 72 27.67 -33.38 -15.77
N SER A 73 26.47 -32.79 -15.70
CA SER A 73 25.18 -33.38 -16.07
C SER A 73 24.21 -32.26 -16.45
N GLU A 74 23.25 -32.56 -17.32
CA GLU A 74 22.13 -31.64 -17.63
C GLU A 74 21.00 -31.75 -16.59
N ASP A 75 20.95 -32.84 -15.83
CA ASP A 75 19.90 -33.07 -14.83
C ASP A 75 20.12 -32.21 -13.58
N LEU A 76 19.09 -31.43 -13.22
CA LEU A 76 19.06 -30.70 -11.96
C LEU A 76 19.06 -31.66 -10.76
N THR A 77 19.87 -31.36 -9.76
CA THR A 77 19.91 -32.10 -8.50
C THR A 77 19.40 -31.24 -7.35
N HIS A 78 18.57 -31.83 -6.49
CA HIS A 78 18.09 -31.14 -5.30
C HIS A 78 19.20 -31.02 -4.23
N VAL A 79 19.35 -29.83 -3.64
CA VAL A 79 20.43 -29.46 -2.72
C VAL A 79 20.51 -30.37 -1.49
N GLU A 80 19.38 -30.93 -1.04
CA GLU A 80 19.35 -31.86 0.09
C GLU A 80 20.28 -33.07 -0.12
N GLN A 81 20.47 -33.52 -1.36
CA GLN A 81 21.37 -34.63 -1.68
C GLN A 81 22.85 -34.24 -1.60
N VAL A 82 23.13 -32.93 -1.61
CA VAL A 82 24.48 -32.34 -1.71
C VAL A 82 24.93 -31.77 -0.37
N LEU A 83 24.00 -31.33 0.50
CA LEU A 83 24.33 -30.83 1.83
C LEU A 83 25.15 -31.86 2.62
N GLY A 84 26.23 -31.39 3.24
CA GLY A 84 27.18 -32.24 3.97
C GLY A 84 28.12 -33.07 3.09
N GLN A 85 28.04 -32.99 1.75
CA GLN A 85 28.90 -33.74 0.82
C GLN A 85 30.16 -32.98 0.36
N GLN A 86 30.60 -31.97 1.13
CA GLN A 86 31.74 -31.11 0.77
C GLN A 86 33.02 -31.91 0.47
N GLN A 87 33.31 -32.95 1.27
CA GLN A 87 34.48 -33.82 1.06
C GLN A 87 34.35 -34.67 -0.21
N THR A 88 33.13 -35.10 -0.55
CA THR A 88 32.84 -35.85 -1.78
C THR A 88 33.05 -34.96 -3.00
N LEU A 89 32.49 -33.74 -2.99
CA LEU A 89 32.69 -32.74 -4.03
C LEU A 89 34.17 -32.40 -4.22
N GLN A 90 34.91 -32.19 -3.12
CA GLN A 90 36.36 -31.98 -3.16
C GLN A 90 37.10 -33.16 -3.81
N ALA A 91 36.79 -34.40 -3.40
CA ALA A 91 37.45 -35.59 -3.93
C ALA A 91 37.16 -35.84 -5.42
N GLN A 92 36.03 -35.33 -5.90
CA GLN A 92 35.61 -35.39 -7.31
C GLN A 92 36.05 -34.17 -8.12
N SER A 93 36.73 -33.20 -7.50
CA SER A 93 37.07 -31.91 -8.09
C SER A 93 35.84 -31.22 -8.68
N GLN A 94 34.79 -31.11 -7.89
CA GLN A 94 33.52 -30.49 -8.25
C GLN A 94 33.09 -29.43 -7.24
N VAL A 95 32.24 -28.52 -7.72
CA VAL A 95 31.42 -27.61 -6.94
C VAL A 95 29.96 -27.74 -7.38
N PHE A 96 29.04 -27.39 -6.50
CA PHE A 96 27.61 -27.42 -6.78
C PHE A 96 27.05 -25.99 -6.74
N LEU A 97 26.43 -25.56 -7.84
CA LEU A 97 25.93 -24.20 -8.01
C LEU A 97 24.43 -24.19 -8.25
N MET A 98 23.75 -23.22 -7.62
CA MET A 98 22.31 -22.97 -7.73
C MET A 98 22.05 -21.49 -7.98
N LEU A 99 20.84 -21.11 -8.41
CA LEU A 99 20.41 -19.71 -8.40
C LEU A 99 19.90 -19.31 -7.01
N ASN A 100 19.95 -18.00 -6.72
CA ASN A 100 19.42 -17.40 -5.49
C ASN A 100 17.99 -17.90 -5.14
N GLY A 101 17.78 -18.32 -3.89
CA GLY A 101 16.50 -18.81 -3.39
C GLY A 101 15.98 -20.14 -3.97
N LYS A 102 16.70 -20.78 -4.91
CA LYS A 102 16.36 -22.09 -5.49
C LYS A 102 16.91 -23.24 -4.64
N ASN A 103 16.31 -24.42 -4.77
CA ASN A 103 16.73 -25.64 -4.07
C ASN A 103 17.42 -26.65 -5.01
N GLU A 104 17.57 -26.32 -6.29
CA GLU A 104 18.09 -27.23 -7.32
C GLU A 104 19.23 -26.57 -8.06
N GLY A 105 20.20 -27.38 -8.46
CA GLY A 105 21.44 -26.91 -9.05
C GLY A 105 22.15 -27.95 -9.89
N LEU A 106 23.34 -27.58 -10.35
CA LEU A 106 24.19 -28.39 -11.21
C LEU A 106 25.61 -28.52 -10.63
N TYR A 107 26.28 -29.61 -10.98
CA TYR A 107 27.67 -29.86 -10.63
C TYR A 107 28.59 -29.29 -11.71
N PHE A 108 29.64 -28.60 -11.30
CA PHE A 108 30.66 -28.05 -12.20
C PHE A 108 32.05 -28.55 -11.81
N PRO A 109 32.92 -28.85 -12.78
CA PRO A 109 34.31 -29.22 -12.51
C PRO A 109 35.06 -28.02 -11.95
N TRP A 110 35.67 -28.17 -10.78
CA TRP A 110 36.41 -27.13 -10.08
C TRP A 110 37.52 -27.72 -9.20
N THR A 111 38.74 -27.27 -9.44
CA THR A 111 39.98 -27.72 -8.78
C THR A 111 40.55 -26.63 -7.88
N ASP A 112 41.43 -27.01 -6.95
CA ASP A 112 42.06 -26.05 -6.03
C ASP A 112 42.97 -25.02 -6.73
N THR A 113 43.25 -25.22 -8.02
CA THR A 113 44.04 -24.31 -8.86
C THR A 113 43.18 -23.40 -9.75
N ASP A 114 41.87 -23.63 -9.85
CA ASP A 114 40.99 -22.77 -10.64
C ASP A 114 40.79 -21.42 -9.93
N THR A 115 40.79 -20.33 -10.71
CA THR A 115 40.63 -18.95 -10.20
C THR A 115 39.52 -18.16 -10.91
N CYS A 116 38.85 -18.77 -11.89
CA CYS A 116 37.90 -18.16 -12.81
C CYS A 116 36.47 -18.19 -12.25
N LEU A 117 36.22 -17.44 -11.18
CA LEU A 117 34.93 -17.43 -10.50
C LEU A 117 33.81 -16.85 -11.36
N LEU A 118 34.07 -15.75 -12.07
CA LEU A 118 33.08 -15.10 -12.92
C LEU A 118 32.64 -16.04 -14.05
N GLU A 119 33.60 -16.63 -14.77
CA GLU A 119 33.32 -17.50 -15.92
C GLU A 119 32.58 -18.78 -15.51
N LEU A 120 32.91 -19.33 -14.32
CA LEU A 120 32.16 -20.42 -13.71
C LEU A 120 30.72 -19.98 -13.38
N ALA A 121 30.56 -18.83 -12.72
CA ALA A 121 29.25 -18.33 -12.30
C ALA A 121 28.36 -17.96 -13.49
N GLU A 122 28.91 -17.36 -14.55
CA GLU A 122 28.20 -17.05 -15.80
C GLU A 122 27.71 -18.32 -16.47
N THR A 123 28.60 -19.31 -16.63
CA THR A 123 28.23 -20.62 -17.19
C THR A 123 27.12 -21.26 -16.38
N ALA A 124 27.24 -21.25 -15.05
CA ALA A 124 26.25 -21.82 -14.17
C ALA A 124 24.92 -21.08 -14.23
N ALA A 125 24.93 -19.74 -14.19
CA ALA A 125 23.73 -18.92 -14.28
C ALA A 125 22.94 -19.22 -15.55
N LEU A 126 23.60 -19.23 -16.71
CA LEU A 126 22.99 -19.50 -18.01
C LEU A 126 22.42 -20.93 -18.08
N GLN A 127 23.18 -21.94 -17.63
CA GLN A 127 22.71 -23.34 -17.66
C GLN A 127 21.59 -23.61 -16.65
N LEU A 128 21.51 -22.83 -15.57
CA LEU A 128 20.41 -22.87 -14.59
C LEU A 128 19.21 -22.02 -15.01
N GLY A 129 19.26 -21.38 -16.18
CA GLY A 129 18.14 -20.64 -16.78
C GLY A 129 18.04 -19.16 -16.39
N ALA A 130 19.12 -18.54 -15.92
CA ALA A 130 19.18 -17.09 -15.79
C ALA A 130 19.22 -16.40 -17.16
N GLU A 131 18.59 -15.24 -17.28
CA GLU A 131 18.54 -14.48 -18.53
C GLU A 131 19.91 -13.90 -18.89
N ALA A 132 20.38 -14.18 -20.11
CA ALA A 132 21.71 -13.78 -20.57
C ALA A 132 21.94 -12.27 -20.51
N ASP A 133 20.90 -11.49 -20.81
CA ASP A 133 20.94 -10.02 -20.81
C ASP A 133 21.06 -9.41 -19.42
N LEU A 134 20.75 -10.18 -18.37
CA LEU A 134 20.93 -9.77 -16.99
C LEU A 134 22.25 -10.29 -16.41
N VAL A 135 22.76 -11.41 -16.91
CA VAL A 135 24.04 -12.00 -16.50
C VAL A 135 25.21 -11.06 -16.83
N VAL A 136 25.17 -10.39 -17.99
CA VAL A 136 26.23 -9.45 -18.43
C VAL A 136 26.42 -8.24 -17.51
N ASN A 137 25.40 -7.90 -16.71
CA ASN A 137 25.48 -6.81 -15.74
C ASN A 137 26.34 -7.14 -14.50
N GLY A 138 26.72 -8.41 -14.37
CA GLY A 138 27.60 -8.92 -13.33
C GLY A 138 26.92 -9.84 -12.34
N LEU A 139 27.75 -10.67 -11.71
CA LEU A 139 27.32 -11.74 -10.82
C LEU A 139 28.02 -11.67 -9.47
N ARG A 140 27.40 -12.29 -8.47
CA ARG A 140 27.95 -12.54 -7.14
C ARG A 140 27.80 -14.02 -6.78
N LEU A 141 28.71 -14.56 -5.98
CA LEU A 141 28.59 -15.89 -5.39
C LEU A 141 28.34 -15.78 -3.89
N PHE A 142 27.46 -16.63 -3.37
CA PHE A 142 27.11 -16.69 -1.95
C PHE A 142 27.14 -18.12 -1.43
N SER A 143 27.62 -18.30 -0.21
CA SER A 143 27.59 -19.58 0.48
C SER A 143 26.16 -20.01 0.82
N THR A 144 26.00 -21.24 1.32
CA THR A 144 24.72 -21.72 1.84
C THR A 144 24.20 -20.95 3.05
N ASP A 145 25.07 -20.19 3.73
CA ASP A 145 24.73 -19.34 4.88
C ASP A 145 24.43 -17.89 4.49
N GLY A 146 24.32 -17.62 3.19
CA GLY A 146 24.05 -16.28 2.66
C GLY A 146 25.19 -15.29 2.90
N LEU A 147 26.43 -15.78 2.90
CA LEU A 147 27.63 -14.93 2.99
C LEU A 147 28.33 -14.85 1.62
N PRO A 148 28.86 -13.69 1.22
CA PRO A 148 29.58 -13.57 -0.04
C PRO A 148 30.78 -14.52 -0.13
N ILE A 149 31.01 -15.06 -1.33
CA ILE A 149 32.21 -15.79 -1.73
C ILE A 149 32.93 -14.90 -2.74
N LEU A 150 34.03 -14.31 -2.29
CA LEU A 150 34.82 -13.33 -3.03
C LEU A 150 36.06 -13.96 -3.67
N THR A 151 36.51 -15.11 -3.16
CA THR A 151 37.76 -15.75 -3.61
C THR A 151 37.59 -17.23 -3.97
N ALA A 152 38.46 -17.71 -4.85
CA ALA A 152 38.53 -19.13 -5.21
C ALA A 152 38.82 -20.02 -4.00
N GLU A 153 39.60 -19.54 -3.02
CA GLU A 153 39.88 -20.24 -1.77
C GLU A 153 38.60 -20.44 -0.95
N GLU A 154 37.76 -19.42 -0.84
CA GLU A 154 36.46 -19.53 -0.16
C GLU A 154 35.53 -20.52 -0.88
N LEU A 155 35.45 -20.48 -2.21
CA LEU A 155 34.67 -21.47 -2.97
C LEU A 155 35.22 -22.88 -2.78
N ASN A 156 36.54 -23.05 -2.74
CA ASN A 156 37.20 -24.34 -2.47
C ASN A 156 36.85 -24.89 -1.08
N ALA A 157 36.71 -24.02 -0.08
CA ALA A 157 36.31 -24.41 1.27
C ALA A 157 34.81 -24.78 1.33
N GLN A 158 33.95 -24.00 0.68
CA GLN A 158 32.49 -24.14 0.78
C GLN A 158 31.93 -25.27 -0.10
N ARG A 159 32.47 -25.42 -1.32
CA ARG A 159 32.06 -26.36 -2.39
C ARG A 159 30.62 -26.21 -2.92
N ILE A 160 29.74 -25.53 -2.19
CA ILE A 160 28.36 -25.27 -2.55
C ILE A 160 28.14 -23.76 -2.54
N ALA A 161 27.59 -23.21 -3.62
CA ALA A 161 27.32 -21.78 -3.70
C ALA A 161 26.05 -21.46 -4.50
N HIS A 162 25.52 -20.27 -4.28
CA HIS A 162 24.43 -19.67 -5.03
C HIS A 162 24.98 -18.54 -5.89
N VAL A 163 24.49 -18.46 -7.13
CA VAL A 163 24.75 -17.38 -8.05
C VAL A 163 23.64 -16.34 -7.92
N LEU A 164 24.02 -15.09 -7.68
CA LEU A 164 23.14 -13.93 -7.59
C LEU A 164 23.45 -12.99 -8.76
N LEU A 165 22.41 -12.48 -9.44
CA LEU A 165 22.56 -11.39 -10.42
C LEU A 165 22.78 -10.06 -9.70
N GLN A 166 23.36 -9.06 -10.39
CA GLN A 166 23.73 -7.76 -9.81
C GLN A 166 22.63 -7.11 -8.94
N SER A 167 21.37 -7.12 -9.40
CA SER A 167 20.24 -6.43 -8.75
C SER A 167 19.55 -7.24 -7.65
N GLN A 168 19.97 -8.50 -7.41
CA GLN A 168 19.30 -9.40 -6.48
C GLN A 168 19.77 -9.21 -5.04
N ILE A 169 18.83 -9.40 -4.11
CA ILE A 169 19.08 -9.51 -2.67
C ILE A 169 18.96 -10.99 -2.27
N TRP A 170 19.75 -11.43 -1.29
CA TRP A 170 19.73 -12.80 -0.82
C TRP A 170 18.32 -13.25 -0.38
N VAL A 171 17.89 -14.41 -0.88
CA VAL A 171 16.67 -15.10 -0.45
C VAL A 171 17.04 -16.47 0.07
N TRP A 172 16.63 -16.78 1.31
CA TRP A 172 16.86 -18.09 1.88
C TRP A 172 16.16 -19.20 1.06
N PRO A 173 16.87 -20.24 0.60
CA PRO A 173 16.24 -21.38 -0.04
C PRO A 173 15.38 -22.12 0.99
N GLY A 174 14.22 -22.62 0.58
CA GLY A 174 13.31 -23.34 1.48
C GLY A 174 13.81 -24.75 1.81
N ILE A 175 14.54 -25.37 0.89
CA ILE A 175 15.10 -26.73 0.91
C ILE A 175 14.00 -27.79 1.01
N LYS A 176 13.35 -27.94 2.16
CA LYS A 176 12.15 -28.75 2.35
C LYS A 176 11.39 -28.27 3.58
N VAL A 177 10.10 -28.57 3.65
CA VAL A 177 9.31 -28.33 4.87
C VAL A 177 9.92 -29.12 6.04
N GLY A 178 10.05 -28.47 7.19
CA GLY A 178 10.71 -29.00 8.38
C GLY A 178 12.24 -28.95 8.35
N TYR A 179 12.87 -28.37 7.31
CA TYR A 179 14.32 -28.13 7.32
C TYR A 179 14.67 -27.08 8.38
N VAL A 180 15.70 -27.37 9.19
CA VAL A 180 16.17 -26.51 10.28
C VAL A 180 17.57 -26.00 9.97
N ARG A 181 17.80 -24.71 10.21
CA ARG A 181 19.13 -24.07 10.15
C ARG A 181 19.34 -23.13 11.33
N GLU A 182 20.59 -22.94 11.71
CA GLU A 182 21.01 -22.00 12.74
C GLU A 182 21.59 -20.76 12.10
N ILE A 183 21.01 -19.58 12.40
CA ILE A 183 21.46 -18.29 11.88
C ILE A 183 21.65 -17.35 13.07
N GLU A 184 22.91 -17.01 13.36
CA GLU A 184 23.28 -16.06 14.43
C GLU A 184 22.60 -16.33 15.79
N GLY A 185 22.49 -17.60 16.16
CA GLY A 185 21.86 -18.04 17.42
C GLY A 185 20.33 -18.17 17.36
N CYS A 186 19.73 -18.00 16.17
CA CYS A 186 18.33 -18.25 15.92
C CYS A 186 18.14 -19.60 15.20
N THR A 187 17.18 -20.39 15.68
CA THR A 187 16.74 -21.61 14.99
C THR A 187 15.66 -21.24 13.98
N VAL A 188 15.95 -21.45 12.69
CA VAL A 188 15.04 -21.13 11.57
C VAL A 188 14.54 -22.42 10.94
N THR A 189 13.22 -22.62 10.97
CA THR A 189 12.55 -23.82 10.45
C THR A 189 11.66 -23.48 9.26
N THR A 190 11.85 -24.15 8.12
CA THR A 190 10.97 -23.99 6.95
C THR A 190 9.57 -24.54 7.23
N GLN A 191 8.55 -23.69 7.16
CA GLN A 191 7.14 -24.08 7.32
C GLN A 191 6.43 -24.26 5.98
N SER A 192 6.86 -23.53 4.95
CA SER A 192 6.29 -23.62 3.60
C SER A 192 7.35 -23.31 2.56
N LEU A 193 7.26 -23.97 1.40
CA LEU A 193 8.10 -23.71 0.24
C LEU A 193 7.48 -22.68 -0.71
N ARG A 194 6.15 -22.52 -0.67
CA ARG A 194 5.39 -21.53 -1.46
C ARG A 194 4.13 -21.07 -0.71
N PRO A 195 4.00 -19.78 -0.39
CA PRO A 195 5.12 -18.83 -0.29
C PRO A 195 6.20 -19.36 0.65
N LYS A 196 7.43 -18.83 0.57
CA LYS A 196 8.51 -19.21 1.48
C LYS A 196 8.23 -18.65 2.87
N ILE A 197 7.94 -19.53 3.82
CA ILE A 197 7.63 -19.16 5.20
C ILE A 197 8.53 -19.95 6.13
N PHE A 198 9.09 -19.26 7.12
CA PHE A 198 9.93 -19.81 8.16
C PHE A 198 9.41 -19.42 9.54
N THR A 199 9.55 -20.32 10.51
CA THR A 199 9.47 -19.95 11.93
C THR A 199 10.87 -19.66 12.43
N VAL A 200 11.04 -18.60 13.21
CA VAL A 200 12.31 -18.29 13.87
C VAL A 200 12.12 -18.31 15.39
N GLU A 201 13.01 -19.02 16.07
CA GLU A 201 13.09 -19.08 17.54
C GLU A 201 14.41 -18.48 18.02
N GLY A 202 14.41 -17.87 19.20
CA GLY A 202 15.61 -17.26 19.80
C GLY A 202 15.96 -15.85 19.30
N PHE A 203 15.11 -15.24 18.45
CA PHE A 203 15.37 -13.92 17.88
C PHE A 203 15.27 -12.77 18.90
N PHE A 204 14.37 -12.87 19.88
CA PHE A 204 14.13 -11.87 20.91
C PHE A 204 13.81 -12.49 22.26
N THR A 205 14.06 -11.75 23.35
CA THR A 205 13.82 -12.24 24.71
C THR A 205 12.47 -11.80 25.27
N GLN A 206 12.14 -12.34 26.45
CA GLN A 206 10.94 -11.94 27.18
C GLN A 206 10.95 -10.46 27.55
N GLU A 207 12.09 -9.97 28.03
CA GLU A 207 12.27 -8.59 28.45
C GLU A 207 12.10 -7.64 27.27
N GLU A 208 12.58 -8.02 26.09
CA GLU A 208 12.40 -7.26 24.85
C GLU A 208 10.93 -7.26 24.40
N ALA A 209 10.24 -8.40 24.50
CA ALA A 209 8.81 -8.50 24.20
C ALA A 209 7.98 -7.55 25.08
N ASP A 210 8.25 -7.55 26.39
CA ASP A 210 7.59 -6.69 27.35
C ASP A 210 7.93 -5.21 27.09
N ALA A 211 9.18 -4.91 26.71
CA ALA A 211 9.61 -3.57 26.33
C ALA A 211 8.86 -3.04 25.10
N ILE A 212 8.72 -3.86 24.04
CA ILE A 212 7.98 -3.49 22.82
C ILE A 212 6.53 -3.13 23.15
N ILE A 213 5.85 -3.97 23.94
CA ILE A 213 4.47 -3.71 24.38
C ILE A 213 4.43 -2.41 25.19
N SER A 214 5.32 -2.26 26.17
CA SER A 214 5.32 -1.10 27.07
C SER A 214 5.51 0.25 26.35
N GLN A 215 6.35 0.28 25.30
CA GLN A 215 6.61 1.49 24.53
C GLN A 215 5.46 1.84 23.58
N GLY A 216 4.75 0.85 23.03
CA GLY A 216 3.70 1.08 22.03
C GLY A 216 2.28 1.16 22.61
N ILE A 217 2.00 0.58 23.78
CA ILE A 217 0.62 0.36 24.26
C ILE A 217 -0.20 1.65 24.38
N ASN A 218 0.41 2.75 24.82
CA ASN A 218 -0.26 4.05 25.00
C ASN A 218 -0.44 4.83 23.70
N HIS A 219 0.10 4.32 22.58
CA HIS A 219 0.05 4.93 21.26
C HIS A 219 -0.78 4.11 20.27
N LEU A 220 -1.42 3.01 20.72
CA LEU A 220 -2.26 2.17 19.88
C LEU A 220 -3.48 2.95 19.39
N THR A 221 -3.59 3.09 18.06
CA THR A 221 -4.79 3.56 17.38
C THR A 221 -5.39 2.44 16.54
N ARG A 222 -6.60 2.63 16.02
CA ARG A 222 -7.14 1.70 15.03
C ARG A 222 -6.13 1.57 13.89
N SER A 223 -5.91 0.35 13.40
CA SER A 223 -4.93 0.12 12.35
C SER A 223 -5.46 0.58 11.00
N PRO A 224 -4.65 1.32 10.21
CA PRO A 224 -5.05 1.71 8.86
C PRO A 224 -4.90 0.56 7.85
N VAL A 225 -5.49 0.74 6.67
CA VAL A 225 -5.39 -0.14 5.48
C VAL A 225 -5.03 0.75 4.30
N ASP A 226 -4.03 0.35 3.53
CA ASP A 226 -3.74 0.97 2.23
C ASP A 226 -4.54 0.22 1.18
N SER A 227 -5.69 0.78 0.78
CA SER A 227 -6.59 0.19 -0.20
C SER A 227 -7.40 1.29 -0.87
N PRO A 228 -7.68 1.18 -2.18
CA PRO A 228 -8.60 2.10 -2.88
C PRO A 228 -10.01 2.12 -2.28
N GLU A 229 -10.42 1.07 -1.56
CA GLU A 229 -11.74 0.99 -0.90
C GLU A 229 -11.75 1.64 0.49
N ALA A 230 -10.58 2.07 0.98
CA ALA A 230 -10.36 2.66 2.28
C ALA A 230 -10.02 4.16 2.15
N ASP A 231 -10.96 4.97 1.65
CA ASP A 231 -10.78 6.41 1.39
C ASP A 231 -10.26 7.23 2.59
N ASP A 232 -10.50 6.78 3.82
CA ASP A 232 -10.04 7.41 5.07
C ASP A 232 -8.89 6.65 5.75
N GLY A 233 -8.33 5.65 5.06
CA GLY A 233 -7.32 4.73 5.55
C GLY A 233 -7.87 3.64 6.45
N TYR A 234 -9.19 3.45 6.61
CA TYR A 234 -9.74 2.40 7.45
C TYR A 234 -10.81 1.54 6.76
N HIS A 235 -10.55 0.23 6.66
CA HIS A 235 -11.51 -0.71 6.11
C HIS A 235 -12.13 -1.65 7.15
N SER A 236 -13.31 -2.18 6.87
CA SER A 236 -13.96 -3.19 7.75
C SER A 236 -13.18 -4.51 7.83
N ASP A 237 -12.28 -4.73 6.87
CA ASP A 237 -11.39 -5.88 6.81
C ASP A 237 -10.27 -5.86 7.84
N ARG A 238 -10.04 -4.72 8.50
CA ARG A 238 -9.09 -4.59 9.60
C ARG A 238 -9.73 -3.98 10.83
N THR A 239 -9.70 -4.73 11.92
CA THR A 239 -10.27 -4.34 13.22
C THR A 239 -9.23 -4.30 14.34
N SER A 240 -7.96 -4.53 14.01
CA SER A 240 -6.83 -4.47 14.94
C SER A 240 -6.39 -3.05 15.28
N PHE A 241 -5.47 -2.94 16.24
CA PHE A 241 -4.85 -1.69 16.66
C PHE A 241 -3.34 -1.75 16.44
N THR A 242 -2.73 -0.64 16.04
CA THR A 242 -1.30 -0.56 15.73
C THR A 242 -0.65 0.70 16.29
N ALA A 243 0.64 0.64 16.55
CA ALA A 243 1.48 1.78 16.91
C ALA A 243 2.90 1.58 16.40
N PHE A 244 3.45 2.55 15.67
CA PHE A 244 4.88 2.57 15.37
C PHE A 244 5.67 3.03 16.60
N LEU A 245 6.73 2.30 16.94
CA LEU A 245 7.61 2.68 18.03
C LEU A 245 8.54 3.82 17.61
N ASN A 246 8.90 4.67 18.56
CA ASN A 246 9.83 5.77 18.35
C ASN A 246 11.24 5.26 18.08
N ASP A 247 12.01 6.02 17.29
CA ASP A 247 13.40 5.70 17.01
C ASP A 247 14.24 5.81 18.30
N SER A 248 14.96 4.73 18.62
CA SER A 248 15.75 4.58 19.85
C SER A 248 16.84 3.54 19.64
N HIS A 249 17.88 3.51 20.48
CA HIS A 249 18.91 2.45 20.40
C HIS A 249 18.29 1.04 20.43
N PHE A 250 17.22 0.87 21.20
CA PHE A 250 16.45 -0.37 21.28
C PHE A 250 15.83 -0.77 19.93
N THR A 251 15.06 0.12 19.30
CA THR A 251 14.43 -0.19 18.00
C THR A 251 15.45 -0.29 16.86
N ARG A 252 16.57 0.45 16.94
CA ARG A 252 17.66 0.36 15.96
C ARG A 252 18.43 -0.96 16.05
N ASP A 253 18.57 -1.54 17.25
CA ASP A 253 19.13 -2.88 17.42
C ASP A 253 18.29 -3.95 16.70
N PHE A 254 16.96 -3.87 16.80
CA PHE A 254 16.05 -4.73 16.04
C PHE A 254 16.23 -4.59 14.53
N ARG A 255 16.39 -3.36 14.00
CA ARG A 255 16.70 -3.14 12.58
C ARG A 255 17.97 -3.88 12.16
N ALA A 256 19.03 -3.81 12.97
CA ALA A 256 20.29 -4.49 12.69
C ALA A 256 20.20 -6.02 12.80
N ARG A 257 19.43 -6.56 13.77
CA ARG A 257 19.20 -8.01 13.88
C ARG A 257 18.36 -8.55 12.72
N SER A 258 17.26 -7.88 12.37
CA SER A 258 16.41 -8.27 11.25
C SER A 258 17.19 -8.26 9.93
N SER A 259 17.99 -7.20 9.68
CA SER A 259 18.81 -7.13 8.47
C SER A 259 19.84 -8.25 8.38
N ARG A 260 20.48 -8.64 9.49
CA ARG A 260 21.43 -9.77 9.49
C ARG A 260 20.75 -11.12 9.28
N LEU A 261 19.58 -11.35 9.91
CA LEU A 261 18.78 -12.56 9.74
C LEU A 261 18.36 -12.75 8.27
N ALA A 262 17.92 -11.67 7.61
CA ALA A 262 17.53 -11.69 6.21
C ALA A 262 18.70 -11.50 5.22
N ARG A 263 19.93 -11.30 5.72
CA ARG A 263 21.15 -11.00 4.93
C ARG A 263 20.97 -9.78 4.00
N LEU A 264 20.31 -8.73 4.51
CA LEU A 264 20.16 -7.47 3.79
C LEU A 264 21.47 -6.66 3.81
N PRO A 265 21.75 -5.85 2.77
CA PRO A 265 22.98 -5.06 2.69
C PRO A 265 23.13 -4.03 3.80
N SER A 266 22.03 -3.53 4.38
CA SER A 266 22.07 -2.48 5.40
C SER A 266 20.93 -2.62 6.40
N PRO A 267 21.15 -2.29 7.69
CA PRO A 267 20.06 -2.14 8.65
C PRO A 267 19.04 -1.07 8.26
N SER A 268 19.41 -0.11 7.40
CA SER A 268 18.47 0.90 6.92
C SER A 268 17.31 0.32 6.10
N PHE A 269 17.48 -0.89 5.57
CA PHE A 269 16.45 -1.60 4.82
C PHE A 269 15.33 -2.13 5.72
N THR A 270 15.54 -2.16 7.03
CA THR A 270 14.45 -2.52 7.97
C THR A 270 13.68 -1.26 8.37
N GLU A 271 12.36 -1.30 8.26
CA GLU A 271 11.46 -0.21 8.69
C GLU A 271 11.44 -0.09 10.22
N ARG A 272 10.81 0.98 10.72
CA ARG A 272 10.52 1.11 12.16
C ARG A 272 9.60 -0.02 12.62
N MET A 273 9.89 -0.53 13.81
CA MET A 273 9.08 -1.58 14.44
C MET A 273 7.67 -1.09 14.74
N GLN A 274 6.68 -1.92 14.42
CA GLN A 274 5.26 -1.62 14.59
C GLN A 274 4.64 -2.63 15.55
N LEU A 275 4.15 -2.17 16.71
CA LEU A 275 3.35 -2.98 17.63
C LEU A 275 1.94 -3.15 17.07
N VAL A 276 1.40 -4.37 17.13
CA VAL A 276 0.02 -4.69 16.72
C VAL A 276 -0.69 -5.43 17.85
N ARG A 277 -1.95 -5.09 18.10
CA ARG A 277 -2.83 -5.74 19.08
C ARG A 277 -4.13 -6.21 18.44
N TYR A 278 -4.51 -7.44 18.73
CA TYR A 278 -5.83 -8.03 18.44
C TYR A 278 -6.50 -8.46 19.74
N GLU A 279 -7.66 -7.87 20.03
CA GLU A 279 -8.58 -8.37 21.06
C GLU A 279 -9.39 -9.55 20.54
N THR A 280 -10.14 -10.22 21.43
CA THR A 280 -10.98 -11.35 21.05
C THR A 280 -11.97 -10.96 19.93
N GLY A 281 -11.96 -11.70 18.84
CA GLY A 281 -12.78 -11.45 17.66
C GLY A 281 -12.24 -10.39 16.68
N GLN A 282 -11.17 -9.66 17.01
CA GLN A 282 -10.53 -8.73 16.05
C GLN A 282 -9.63 -9.49 15.08
N PHE A 283 -9.60 -9.04 13.84
CA PHE A 283 -8.91 -9.70 12.74
C PHE A 283 -8.30 -8.68 11.78
N PHE A 284 -7.50 -9.19 10.86
CA PHE A 284 -7.14 -8.52 9.62
C PHE A 284 -7.27 -9.55 8.49
N ARG A 285 -8.13 -9.29 7.51
CA ARG A 285 -8.33 -10.18 6.36
C ARG A 285 -7.05 -10.39 5.54
N LYS A 286 -7.15 -11.31 4.57
CA LYS A 286 -6.10 -11.56 3.57
C LYS A 286 -5.65 -10.23 2.94
N HIS A 287 -4.36 -9.94 3.02
CA HIS A 287 -3.71 -8.74 2.48
C HIS A 287 -2.24 -9.04 2.17
N GLU A 288 -1.65 -8.19 1.35
CA GLU A 288 -0.23 -8.16 1.03
C GLU A 288 0.48 -7.09 1.87
N ASP A 289 1.77 -7.30 2.12
CA ASP A 289 2.58 -6.32 2.86
C ASP A 289 3.21 -5.27 1.95
N TYR A 290 3.43 -5.61 0.68
CA TYR A 290 3.98 -4.69 -0.32
C TYR A 290 2.94 -3.66 -0.75
N PHE A 291 3.42 -2.56 -1.33
CA PHE A 291 2.58 -1.49 -1.86
C PHE A 291 2.30 -1.70 -3.34
N ASP A 292 1.10 -1.31 -3.78
CA ASP A 292 0.67 -1.32 -5.18
C ASP A 292 -0.14 -0.05 -5.55
N SER A 293 -0.21 0.94 -4.64
CA SER A 293 -1.08 2.11 -4.73
C SER A 293 -0.60 3.20 -5.71
N LYS A 294 0.56 3.02 -6.35
CA LYS A 294 1.20 3.91 -7.32
C LYS A 294 1.81 3.09 -8.45
N GLU A 295 1.51 3.47 -9.70
CA GLU A 295 2.12 2.86 -10.88
C GLU A 295 3.41 3.61 -11.24
N PHE A 296 4.56 2.95 -11.15
CA PHE A 296 5.85 3.51 -11.60
C PHE A 296 6.11 3.29 -13.09
N LEU A 297 5.47 2.29 -13.69
CA LEU A 297 5.52 1.99 -15.12
C LEU A 297 4.09 1.81 -15.69
N PRO A 298 3.83 2.22 -16.94
CA PRO A 298 2.54 2.02 -17.58
C PRO A 298 2.36 0.55 -17.98
N HIS A 299 1.66 -0.24 -17.15
CA HIS A 299 1.49 -1.69 -17.40
C HIS A 299 0.25 -2.04 -18.27
N LYS A 300 -0.76 -1.17 -18.32
CA LYS A 300 -2.13 -1.55 -18.72
C LYS A 300 -2.41 -1.68 -20.23
N GLN A 301 -1.50 -1.31 -21.14
CA GLN A 301 -1.76 -1.31 -22.61
C GLN A 301 -0.80 -2.17 -23.44
N LEU A 302 0.14 -2.84 -22.79
CA LEU A 302 1.29 -3.40 -23.50
C LEU A 302 1.11 -4.86 -23.95
N ALA A 303 0.36 -5.66 -23.21
CA ALA A 303 0.21 -7.10 -23.49
C ALA A 303 -0.81 -7.37 -24.61
N GLU A 304 -1.85 -6.55 -24.73
CA GLU A 304 -2.83 -6.65 -25.81
C GLU A 304 -2.19 -6.40 -27.18
N VAL A 305 -1.39 -5.33 -27.28
CA VAL A 305 -0.60 -5.02 -28.49
C VAL A 305 0.38 -6.15 -28.82
N GLU A 306 1.04 -6.73 -27.81
CA GLU A 306 1.93 -7.88 -28.02
C GLU A 306 1.18 -9.12 -28.51
N PHE A 307 -0.05 -9.33 -28.07
CA PHE A 307 -0.89 -10.42 -28.55
C PHE A 307 -1.25 -10.24 -30.02
N GLU A 308 -1.61 -9.03 -30.45
CA GLU A 308 -1.84 -8.73 -31.87
C GLU A 308 -0.57 -9.00 -32.69
N VAL A 309 0.58 -8.45 -32.28
CA VAL A 309 1.86 -8.64 -32.97
C VAL A 309 2.25 -10.13 -33.07
N TRP A 310 2.04 -10.89 -31.99
CA TRP A 310 2.30 -12.33 -31.98
C TRP A 310 1.39 -13.08 -32.96
N THR A 311 0.08 -12.77 -32.98
CA THR A 311 -0.84 -13.45 -33.90
C THR A 311 -0.55 -13.15 -35.38
N GLU A 312 -0.18 -11.91 -35.70
CA GLU A 312 0.24 -11.52 -37.05
C GLU A 312 1.52 -12.25 -37.47
N TRP A 313 2.50 -12.31 -36.57
CA TRP A 313 3.72 -13.08 -36.80
C TRP A 313 3.41 -14.57 -37.01
N ALA A 314 2.66 -15.20 -36.11
CA ALA A 314 2.41 -16.63 -36.12
C ALA A 314 1.62 -17.07 -37.37
N SER A 315 0.63 -16.28 -37.79
CA SER A 315 -0.11 -16.54 -39.04
C SER A 315 0.79 -16.39 -40.27
N SER A 316 1.65 -15.37 -40.32
CA SER A 316 2.63 -15.18 -41.40
C SER A 316 3.65 -16.32 -41.49
N GLU A 317 4.19 -16.78 -40.37
CA GLU A 317 5.14 -17.90 -40.33
C GLU A 317 4.50 -19.22 -40.78
N ILE A 318 3.23 -19.46 -40.41
CA ILE A 318 2.48 -20.61 -40.94
C ILE A 318 2.40 -20.54 -42.46
N ASP A 319 2.02 -19.39 -43.03
CA ASP A 319 1.91 -19.24 -44.48
C ASP A 319 3.25 -19.39 -45.21
N GLU A 320 4.33 -18.85 -44.65
CA GLU A 320 5.67 -19.03 -45.20
C GLU A 320 6.10 -20.50 -45.14
N PHE A 321 5.95 -21.17 -44.01
CA PHE A 321 6.32 -22.57 -43.84
C PHE A 321 5.53 -23.48 -44.78
N ARG A 322 4.22 -23.23 -44.92
CA ARG A 322 3.33 -23.94 -45.87
C ARG A 322 3.78 -23.76 -47.31
N SER A 323 4.24 -22.57 -47.69
CA SER A 323 4.73 -22.32 -49.05
C SER A 323 5.96 -23.17 -49.41
N GLN A 324 6.77 -23.52 -48.40
CA GLN A 324 8.00 -24.29 -48.57
C GLN A 324 7.79 -25.81 -48.44
N HIS A 325 6.90 -26.25 -47.55
CA HIS A 325 6.76 -27.66 -47.15
C HIS A 325 5.40 -28.28 -47.49
N GLY A 326 4.43 -27.48 -47.93
CA GLY A 326 3.05 -27.89 -48.22
C GLY A 326 2.18 -28.03 -46.97
N ASP A 327 0.86 -28.06 -47.17
CA ASP A 327 -0.14 -28.07 -46.08
C ASP A 327 -0.05 -29.29 -45.14
N SER A 328 0.49 -30.42 -45.59
CA SER A 328 0.64 -31.63 -44.77
C SER A 328 1.63 -31.48 -43.59
N ALA A 329 2.36 -30.36 -43.52
CA ALA A 329 3.23 -30.04 -42.42
C ALA A 329 2.47 -29.65 -41.13
N PHE A 330 1.21 -29.24 -41.26
CA PHE A 330 0.38 -28.78 -40.13
C PHE A 330 -0.86 -29.66 -39.96
N PRO A 331 -1.35 -29.86 -38.72
CA PRO A 331 -2.70 -30.35 -38.49
C PRO A 331 -3.75 -29.38 -39.07
N ASP A 332 -4.90 -29.90 -39.52
CA ASP A 332 -5.95 -29.10 -40.18
C ASP A 332 -6.44 -27.90 -39.32
N GLU A 333 -6.37 -28.02 -37.99
CA GLU A 333 -6.79 -26.96 -37.07
C GLU A 333 -5.86 -25.73 -37.07
N PHE A 334 -4.62 -25.86 -37.54
CA PHE A 334 -3.63 -24.78 -37.67
C PHE A 334 -3.54 -24.22 -39.09
N LEU A 335 -4.34 -24.72 -40.04
CA LEU A 335 -4.42 -24.15 -41.39
C LEU A 335 -5.44 -22.99 -41.42
N PRO A 336 -5.38 -22.06 -42.39
CA PRO A 336 -6.35 -20.96 -42.47
C PRO A 336 -7.80 -21.43 -42.42
N GLY A 337 -8.58 -20.88 -41.48
CA GLY A 337 -9.96 -21.28 -41.20
C GLY A 337 -10.10 -22.41 -40.16
N GLY A 338 -8.99 -22.98 -39.70
CA GLY A 338 -8.92 -23.87 -38.55
C GLY A 338 -9.05 -23.11 -37.22
N VAL A 339 -9.41 -23.82 -36.16
CA VAL A 339 -9.70 -23.20 -34.85
C VAL A 339 -8.46 -22.73 -34.08
N MET A 340 -7.26 -23.21 -34.44
CA MET A 340 -5.98 -22.84 -33.85
C MET A 340 -5.11 -21.97 -34.77
N PHE A 341 -5.65 -21.56 -35.94
CA PHE A 341 -4.98 -20.60 -36.81
C PHE A 341 -4.98 -19.21 -36.14
N PRO A 342 -3.81 -18.57 -35.96
CA PRO A 342 -3.71 -17.28 -35.27
C PRO A 342 -4.52 -16.18 -35.93
N ASP A 343 -5.40 -15.55 -35.15
CA ASP A 343 -6.24 -14.42 -35.58
C ASP A 343 -6.69 -13.60 -34.37
N SER A 344 -6.08 -12.43 -34.15
CA SER A 344 -6.41 -11.51 -33.04
C SER A 344 -7.84 -10.97 -33.10
N GLN A 345 -8.46 -10.95 -34.28
CA GLN A 345 -9.83 -10.46 -34.44
C GLN A 345 -10.86 -11.56 -34.11
N SER A 346 -10.42 -12.81 -33.95
CA SER A 346 -11.26 -13.97 -33.64
C SER A 346 -11.51 -14.10 -32.15
N THR A 347 -12.38 -13.23 -31.63
CA THR A 347 -12.71 -13.11 -30.21
C THR A 347 -13.43 -14.33 -29.61
N THR A 348 -13.83 -15.31 -30.42
CA THR A 348 -14.50 -16.54 -29.95
C THR A 348 -13.90 -17.83 -30.48
N THR A 349 -13.49 -17.93 -31.74
CA THR A 349 -13.05 -19.24 -32.28
C THR A 349 -11.61 -19.53 -31.85
N PHE A 350 -10.68 -18.66 -32.26
CA PHE A 350 -9.26 -18.82 -31.95
C PHE A 350 -8.99 -18.57 -30.47
N HIS A 351 -9.50 -17.48 -29.91
CA HIS A 351 -9.27 -17.13 -28.50
C HIS A 351 -9.75 -18.24 -27.56
N HIS A 352 -10.91 -18.87 -27.82
CA HIS A 352 -11.38 -19.97 -26.97
C HIS A 352 -10.54 -21.23 -27.12
N ALA A 353 -10.14 -21.60 -28.34
CA ALA A 353 -9.31 -22.78 -28.56
C ALA A 353 -7.92 -22.62 -27.91
N LEU A 354 -7.35 -21.42 -28.01
CA LEU A 354 -6.10 -21.03 -27.38
C LEU A 354 -6.19 -21.03 -25.85
N LEU A 355 -7.24 -20.43 -25.27
CA LEU A 355 -7.41 -20.43 -23.81
C LEU A 355 -7.71 -21.82 -23.26
N LYS A 356 -8.54 -22.65 -23.92
CA LYS A 356 -8.75 -24.04 -23.51
C LYS A 356 -7.43 -24.82 -23.48
N SER A 357 -6.59 -24.57 -24.47
CA SER A 357 -5.26 -25.15 -24.58
C SER A 357 -4.36 -24.73 -23.40
N PHE A 358 -4.34 -23.44 -23.09
CA PHE A 358 -3.63 -22.91 -21.92
C PHE A 358 -4.18 -23.49 -20.60
N MET A 359 -5.50 -23.59 -20.43
CA MET A 359 -6.13 -24.14 -19.23
C MET A 359 -5.79 -25.63 -19.02
N GLU A 360 -5.68 -26.42 -20.09
CA GLU A 360 -5.21 -27.81 -20.02
C GLU A 360 -3.77 -27.90 -19.49
N ASP A 361 -2.88 -27.04 -19.97
CA ASP A 361 -1.48 -27.01 -19.53
C ASP A 361 -1.36 -26.48 -18.10
N ALA A 362 -2.08 -25.40 -17.78
CA ALA A 362 -2.13 -24.80 -16.44
C ALA A 362 -2.57 -25.79 -15.35
N LYS A 363 -3.51 -26.70 -15.68
CA LYS A 363 -3.96 -27.76 -14.77
C LYS A 363 -2.88 -28.80 -14.45
N THR A 364 -1.88 -28.98 -15.32
CA THR A 364 -0.79 -29.94 -15.08
C THR A 364 0.30 -29.42 -14.14
N THR A 365 0.38 -28.11 -13.95
CA THR A 365 1.43 -27.43 -13.18
C THR A 365 0.90 -26.67 -11.96
N ASP A 366 -0.39 -26.82 -11.62
CA ASP A 366 -1.06 -25.99 -10.61
C ASP A 366 -0.87 -24.47 -10.86
N PHE A 367 -0.77 -24.04 -12.13
CA PHE A 367 -0.32 -22.70 -12.53
C PHE A 367 -1.01 -21.57 -11.77
N PHE A 368 -2.33 -21.60 -11.67
CA PHE A 368 -3.09 -20.53 -11.02
C PHE A 368 -2.88 -20.50 -9.50
N LEU A 369 -2.75 -21.66 -8.85
CA LEU A 369 -2.40 -21.71 -7.44
C LEU A 369 -0.97 -21.20 -7.21
N GLU A 370 -0.07 -21.55 -8.12
CA GLU A 370 1.30 -21.09 -8.10
C GLU A 370 1.39 -19.55 -8.20
N HIS A 371 0.63 -18.94 -9.11
CA HIS A 371 0.64 -17.49 -9.30
C HIS A 371 -0.36 -16.73 -8.42
N ALA A 372 -1.02 -17.40 -7.47
CA ALA A 372 -2.05 -16.79 -6.62
C ALA A 372 -3.21 -16.14 -7.41
N ASP A 373 -3.59 -16.78 -8.52
CA ASP A 373 -4.59 -16.34 -9.50
C ASP A 373 -5.68 -17.40 -9.73
N VAL A 374 -6.04 -18.15 -8.67
CA VAL A 374 -7.08 -19.20 -8.72
C VAL A 374 -8.42 -18.63 -9.22
N GLU A 375 -8.81 -17.46 -8.72
CA GLU A 375 -10.05 -16.77 -9.13
C GLU A 375 -10.04 -16.42 -10.62
N TRP A 376 -8.87 -16.10 -11.21
CA TRP A 376 -8.73 -15.86 -12.65
C TRP A 376 -8.83 -17.15 -13.47
N GLY A 377 -8.30 -18.26 -12.96
CA GLY A 377 -8.49 -19.57 -13.58
C GLY A 377 -9.97 -19.97 -13.63
N GLU A 378 -10.70 -19.76 -12.54
CA GLU A 378 -12.15 -19.98 -12.47
C GLU A 378 -12.90 -19.04 -13.42
N TRP A 379 -12.54 -17.75 -13.45
CA TRP A 379 -13.11 -16.77 -14.37
C TRP A 379 -12.91 -17.15 -15.85
N ILE A 380 -11.73 -17.65 -16.24
CA ILE A 380 -11.49 -18.13 -17.61
C ILE A 380 -12.40 -19.33 -17.92
N ASP A 381 -12.45 -20.34 -17.03
CA ASP A 381 -13.28 -21.54 -17.24
C ASP A 381 -14.78 -21.17 -17.35
N GLU A 382 -15.28 -20.24 -16.53
CA GLU A 382 -16.66 -19.74 -16.59
C GLU A 382 -16.97 -18.99 -17.90
N ASN A 383 -16.09 -18.07 -18.30
CA ASN A 383 -16.30 -17.30 -19.54
C ASN A 383 -16.21 -18.19 -20.79
N LEU A 384 -15.33 -19.18 -20.80
CA LEU A 384 -15.27 -20.20 -21.85
C LEU A 384 -16.55 -21.05 -21.89
N ALA A 385 -17.13 -21.40 -20.73
CA ALA A 385 -18.37 -22.15 -20.66
C ALA A 385 -19.59 -21.35 -21.13
N LEU A 386 -19.61 -20.04 -20.85
CA LEU A 386 -20.65 -19.11 -21.31
C LEU A 386 -20.52 -18.72 -22.79
N GLY A 387 -19.37 -19.01 -23.41
CA GLY A 387 -19.08 -18.62 -24.78
C GLY A 387 -18.90 -17.11 -24.94
N ALA A 388 -18.36 -16.43 -23.92
CA ALA A 388 -18.14 -14.99 -23.93
C ALA A 388 -17.15 -14.58 -25.04
N SER A 389 -17.34 -13.42 -25.65
CA SER A 389 -16.38 -12.86 -26.61
C SER A 389 -15.28 -12.09 -25.89
N ASP A 390 -14.08 -12.10 -26.45
CA ASP A 390 -12.94 -11.25 -26.05
C ASP A 390 -12.39 -11.50 -24.63
N ILE A 391 -12.33 -12.78 -24.26
CA ILE A 391 -11.77 -13.20 -22.97
C ILE A 391 -10.29 -12.84 -22.86
N ILE A 392 -9.51 -12.95 -23.96
CA ILE A 392 -8.08 -12.63 -23.98
C ILE A 392 -7.84 -11.14 -23.77
N GLY A 393 -8.60 -10.24 -24.41
CA GLY A 393 -8.44 -8.80 -24.21
C GLY A 393 -8.59 -8.42 -22.73
N SER A 394 -9.70 -8.81 -22.11
CA SER A 394 -9.95 -8.58 -20.68
C SER A 394 -8.91 -9.25 -19.76
N LEU A 395 -8.45 -10.46 -20.13
CA LEU A 395 -7.41 -11.15 -19.38
C LEU A 395 -6.08 -10.40 -19.44
N LEU A 396 -5.64 -9.99 -20.63
CA LEU A 396 -4.33 -9.34 -20.81
C LEU A 396 -4.28 -7.92 -20.27
N GLU A 397 -5.43 -7.23 -20.17
CA GLU A 397 -5.54 -5.94 -19.48
C GLU A 397 -5.14 -6.04 -18.00
N SER A 398 -5.52 -7.14 -17.32
CA SER A 398 -5.27 -7.34 -15.89
C SER A 398 -4.10 -8.28 -15.59
N LYS A 399 -3.81 -9.21 -16.49
CA LYS A 399 -2.92 -10.36 -16.31
C LYS A 399 -2.02 -10.57 -17.52
N GLY A 400 -1.49 -9.48 -18.07
CA GLY A 400 -0.58 -9.48 -19.21
C GLY A 400 0.63 -10.42 -19.07
N TYR A 401 1.11 -10.65 -17.84
CA TYR A 401 2.20 -11.60 -17.57
C TYR A 401 1.88 -13.06 -17.98
N MET A 402 0.59 -13.42 -18.14
CA MET A 402 0.18 -14.76 -18.59
C MET A 402 0.45 -14.99 -20.08
N MET A 403 0.67 -13.92 -20.85
CA MET A 403 0.84 -13.96 -22.31
C MET A 403 1.90 -14.97 -22.78
N PRO A 404 3.15 -15.00 -22.25
CA PRO A 404 4.15 -15.98 -22.66
C PRO A 404 3.72 -17.43 -22.42
N PHE A 405 2.92 -17.70 -21.39
CA PHE A 405 2.41 -19.05 -21.10
C PHE A 405 1.28 -19.46 -22.05
N ILE A 406 0.43 -18.51 -22.43
CA ILE A 406 -0.61 -18.70 -23.45
C ILE A 406 0.04 -19.03 -24.80
N VAL A 407 1.03 -18.23 -25.22
CA VAL A 407 1.79 -18.48 -26.46
C VAL A 407 2.48 -19.85 -26.42
N LYS A 408 3.16 -20.19 -25.32
CA LYS A 408 3.82 -21.48 -25.16
C LYS A 408 2.86 -22.67 -25.26
N SER A 409 1.61 -22.49 -24.82
CA SER A 409 0.56 -23.52 -24.95
C SER A 409 0.15 -23.73 -26.41
N TRP A 410 0.19 -22.69 -27.23
CA TRP A 410 0.01 -22.78 -28.69
C TRP A 410 1.22 -23.46 -29.36
N GLU A 411 2.44 -23.02 -29.05
CA GLU A 411 3.69 -23.58 -29.58
C GLU A 411 3.80 -25.09 -29.33
N LYS A 412 3.42 -25.52 -28.12
CA LYS A 412 3.36 -26.93 -27.74
C LYS A 412 2.45 -27.77 -28.65
N ARG A 413 1.37 -27.18 -29.17
CA ARG A 413 0.36 -27.87 -29.98
C ARG A 413 0.65 -27.80 -31.47
N VAL A 414 1.17 -26.68 -31.98
CA VAL A 414 1.63 -26.60 -33.37
C VAL A 414 2.82 -27.53 -33.59
N ALA A 415 3.68 -27.70 -32.57
CA ALA A 415 4.77 -28.66 -32.52
C ALA A 415 5.78 -28.54 -33.69
N VAL A 416 5.98 -27.32 -34.18
CA VAL A 416 6.98 -27.00 -35.22
C VAL A 416 8.10 -26.16 -34.60
N PRO A 417 9.35 -26.65 -34.58
CA PRO A 417 10.48 -25.95 -33.92
C PRO A 417 10.77 -24.54 -34.44
N GLU A 418 10.45 -24.26 -35.70
CA GLU A 418 10.62 -22.96 -36.33
C GLU A 418 9.56 -21.94 -35.86
N LEU A 419 8.41 -22.41 -35.36
CA LEU A 419 7.32 -21.57 -34.86
C LEU A 419 7.42 -21.39 -33.34
N VAL A 420 8.54 -20.84 -32.89
CA VAL A 420 8.75 -20.41 -31.49
C VAL A 420 8.93 -18.90 -31.47
N TYR A 421 8.01 -18.21 -30.80
CA TYR A 421 8.00 -16.75 -30.73
C TYR A 421 9.07 -16.25 -29.77
N LYS A 422 9.82 -15.26 -30.23
CA LYS A 422 10.74 -14.50 -29.37
C LYS A 422 10.12 -13.14 -29.10
N PHE A 423 9.67 -12.95 -27.87
CA PHE A 423 9.14 -11.66 -27.44
C PHE A 423 10.19 -10.56 -27.68
N PRO A 424 9.80 -9.44 -28.33
CA PRO A 424 10.73 -8.35 -28.55
C PRO A 424 11.14 -7.76 -27.21
N LYS A 425 12.45 -7.57 -27.01
CA LYS A 425 12.95 -6.84 -25.85
C LYS A 425 12.63 -5.36 -26.04
N ARG A 426 12.01 -4.77 -25.03
CA ARG A 426 11.71 -3.34 -25.02
C ARG A 426 12.91 -2.57 -24.46
N GLU A 427 12.99 -1.30 -24.87
CA GLU A 427 13.89 -0.37 -24.22
C GLU A 427 13.53 -0.27 -22.73
N VAL A 428 14.57 -0.25 -21.89
CA VAL A 428 14.41 -0.12 -20.46
C VAL A 428 13.91 1.29 -20.14
N SER A 429 12.84 1.40 -19.35
CA SER A 429 12.33 2.68 -18.89
C SER A 429 13.38 3.49 -18.12
N GLY A 430 13.37 4.82 -18.30
CA GLY A 430 14.20 5.73 -17.52
C GLY A 430 13.99 5.61 -16.01
N VAL A 431 12.79 5.20 -15.56
CA VAL A 431 12.48 4.93 -14.14
C VAL A 431 13.29 3.74 -13.63
N SER A 432 13.33 2.65 -14.40
CA SER A 432 14.10 1.44 -14.06
C SER A 432 15.60 1.75 -13.98
N HIS A 433 16.11 2.55 -14.91
CA HIS A 433 17.50 3.03 -14.85
C HIS A 433 17.76 3.90 -13.63
N TYR A 434 16.88 4.84 -13.31
CA TYR A 434 16.99 5.69 -12.13
C TYR A 434 17.06 4.86 -10.85
N PHE A 435 16.16 3.90 -10.66
CA PHE A 435 16.14 3.05 -9.47
C PHE A 435 17.39 2.18 -9.33
N GLN A 436 17.86 1.56 -10.42
CA GLN A 436 19.10 0.79 -10.41
C GLN A 436 20.32 1.69 -10.12
N TRP A 437 20.35 2.89 -10.70
CA TRP A 437 21.42 3.85 -10.49
C TRP A 437 21.50 4.31 -9.03
N ILE A 438 20.38 4.56 -8.35
CA ILE A 438 20.39 4.92 -6.92
C ILE A 438 21.07 3.81 -6.09
N ARG A 439 20.72 2.53 -6.29
CA ARG A 439 21.37 1.42 -5.57
C ARG A 439 22.87 1.38 -5.86
N TRP A 440 23.26 1.43 -7.13
CA TRP A 440 24.66 1.45 -7.54
C TRP A 440 25.43 2.62 -6.92
N ALA A 441 24.87 3.84 -6.98
CA ALA A 441 25.55 5.04 -6.53
C ALA A 441 25.76 5.02 -5.01
N LYS A 442 24.80 4.51 -4.23
CA LYS A 442 24.96 4.34 -2.78
C LYS A 442 26.02 3.30 -2.42
N GLU A 443 26.05 2.16 -3.11
CA GLU A 443 27.12 1.17 -2.93
C GLU A 443 28.48 1.76 -3.30
N ARG A 444 28.57 2.53 -4.39
CA ARG A 444 29.80 3.20 -4.83
C ARG A 444 30.27 4.25 -3.83
N VAL A 445 29.37 5.06 -3.28
CA VAL A 445 29.72 6.02 -2.21
C VAL A 445 30.32 5.29 -1.02
N GLN A 446 29.69 4.21 -0.57
CA GLN A 446 30.17 3.44 0.58
C GLN A 446 31.53 2.78 0.30
N GLU A 447 31.72 2.17 -0.87
CA GLU A 447 33.00 1.58 -1.29
C GLU A 447 34.13 2.62 -1.24
N LEU A 448 33.85 3.83 -1.74
CA LEU A 448 34.82 4.93 -1.73
C LEU A 448 35.07 5.47 -0.32
N ILE A 449 34.07 5.52 0.55
CA ILE A 449 34.25 5.87 1.97
C ILE A 449 35.19 4.87 2.65
N ASP A 450 35.03 3.58 2.36
CA ASP A 450 35.81 2.52 3.00
C ASP A 450 37.26 2.45 2.47
N THR A 451 37.47 2.81 1.20
CA THR A 451 38.77 2.65 0.51
C THR A 451 39.57 3.95 0.34
N GLN A 452 38.91 5.06 0.02
CA GLN A 452 39.51 6.37 -0.27
C GLN A 452 38.59 7.54 0.12
N PRO A 453 38.28 7.72 1.42
CA PRO A 453 37.24 8.65 1.89
C PRO A 453 37.48 10.11 1.50
N GLU A 454 38.74 10.54 1.38
CA GLU A 454 39.09 11.89 0.93
C GLU A 454 38.72 12.18 -0.53
N ALA A 455 38.49 11.14 -1.34
CA ALA A 455 38.08 11.26 -2.73
C ALA A 455 36.56 11.47 -2.89
N VAL A 456 35.77 11.23 -1.84
CA VAL A 456 34.31 11.42 -1.87
C VAL A 456 33.97 12.89 -1.59
N PRO A 457 33.32 13.61 -2.51
CA PRO A 457 32.91 14.98 -2.24
C PRO A 457 31.92 15.04 -1.07
N LYS A 458 32.08 16.02 -0.18
CA LYS A 458 31.20 16.19 1.00
C LYS A 458 29.72 16.29 0.64
N ILE A 459 29.39 16.82 -0.54
CA ILE A 459 28.01 16.96 -1.01
C ILE A 459 27.39 15.60 -1.38
N VAL A 460 28.20 14.58 -1.68
CA VAL A 460 27.79 13.22 -2.06
C VAL A 460 27.96 12.22 -0.90
N MET A 461 28.54 12.63 0.22
CA MET A 461 28.57 11.81 1.45
C MET A 461 27.14 11.53 1.95
N PRO A 462 26.88 10.50 2.79
CA PRO A 462 25.54 10.19 3.32
C PRO A 462 24.80 11.35 4.01
N GLU A 463 25.52 12.32 4.58
CA GLU A 463 24.96 13.57 5.14
C GLU A 463 25.02 14.75 4.16
N GLY A 464 25.26 14.45 2.88
CA GLY A 464 25.43 15.41 1.81
C GLY A 464 24.13 15.60 1.05
N ALA A 465 23.90 16.82 0.59
CA ALA A 465 22.66 17.19 -0.08
C ALA A 465 22.46 16.53 -1.46
N ASP A 466 23.53 15.97 -2.03
CA ASP A 466 23.54 15.25 -3.30
C ASP A 466 23.83 13.74 -3.09
N TYR A 467 23.66 13.24 -1.86
CA TYR A 467 23.67 11.79 -1.61
C TYR A 467 22.51 11.14 -2.39
N PRO A 468 22.75 10.07 -3.17
CA PRO A 468 21.70 9.41 -3.92
C PRO A 468 20.63 8.83 -2.99
N THR A 469 19.38 9.26 -3.17
CA THR A 469 18.22 8.77 -2.40
C THR A 469 16.96 8.76 -3.27
N PHE A 470 15.92 8.05 -2.82
CA PHE A 470 14.60 8.09 -3.46
C PHE A 470 13.76 9.29 -3.02
N TYR A 471 14.28 10.17 -2.15
CA TYR A 471 13.53 11.32 -1.63
C TYR A 471 13.14 12.29 -2.74
N VAL A 472 11.93 12.84 -2.64
CA VAL A 472 11.44 13.90 -3.54
C VAL A 472 12.39 15.10 -3.57
N SER A 473 12.97 15.47 -2.43
CA SER A 473 13.97 16.54 -2.34
C SER A 473 15.21 16.30 -3.22
N PHE A 474 15.69 15.06 -3.34
CA PHE A 474 16.80 14.69 -4.23
C PHE A 474 16.35 14.64 -5.70
N GLN A 475 15.18 14.08 -5.99
CA GLN A 475 14.59 14.09 -7.33
C GLN A 475 14.46 15.52 -7.88
N ASN A 476 13.88 16.43 -7.10
CA ASN A 476 13.73 17.84 -7.46
C ASN A 476 15.06 18.53 -7.70
N ARG A 477 16.11 18.12 -6.99
CA ARG A 477 17.45 18.63 -7.21
C ARG A 477 18.01 18.18 -8.56
N LEU A 478 17.84 16.91 -8.94
CA LEU A 478 18.25 16.42 -10.25
C LEU A 478 17.54 17.18 -11.37
N VAL A 479 16.23 17.43 -11.23
CA VAL A 479 15.46 18.24 -12.19
C VAL A 479 16.03 19.67 -12.31
N ARG A 480 16.37 20.31 -11.18
CA ARG A 480 17.03 21.62 -11.21
C ARG A 480 18.38 21.57 -11.91
N TYR A 481 19.17 20.52 -11.68
CA TYR A 481 20.47 20.36 -12.33
C TYR A 481 20.35 20.18 -13.84
N ILE A 482 19.35 19.46 -14.33
CA ILE A 482 19.04 19.39 -15.77
C ILE A 482 18.75 20.78 -16.32
N ILE A 483 17.86 21.53 -15.67
CA ILE A 483 17.49 22.90 -16.11
C ILE A 483 18.69 23.87 -16.06
N GLU A 484 19.61 23.69 -15.12
CA GLU A 484 20.82 24.50 -14.98
C GLU A 484 21.91 24.16 -16.01
N ASP A 485 22.07 22.88 -16.35
CA ASP A 485 23.19 22.39 -17.16
C ASP A 485 22.90 22.38 -18.66
N TYR A 486 21.63 22.29 -19.08
CA TYR A 486 21.21 22.28 -20.48
C TYR A 486 20.46 23.55 -20.86
N THR A 487 20.59 23.99 -22.12
CA THR A 487 19.90 25.21 -22.57
C THR A 487 18.42 24.95 -22.83
N GLU A 488 17.60 26.01 -22.76
CA GLU A 488 16.18 25.97 -23.11
C GLU A 488 15.97 25.43 -24.54
N GLU A 489 16.80 25.84 -25.49
CA GLU A 489 16.70 25.39 -26.88
C GLU A 489 16.94 23.88 -26.99
N PHE A 490 17.95 23.36 -26.28
CA PHE A 490 18.26 21.92 -26.28
C PHE A 490 17.14 21.12 -25.63
N LEU A 491 16.69 21.49 -24.43
CA LEU A 491 15.63 20.75 -23.73
C LEU A 491 14.29 20.83 -24.47
N SER A 492 14.00 21.95 -25.14
CA SER A 492 12.80 22.08 -25.97
C SER A 492 12.88 21.24 -27.24
N GLU A 493 14.07 20.99 -27.79
CA GLU A 493 14.29 20.10 -28.94
C GLU A 493 14.14 18.63 -28.53
N GLU A 494 14.70 18.23 -27.38
CA GLU A 494 14.68 16.85 -26.90
C GLU A 494 13.34 16.41 -26.29
N LEU A 495 12.64 17.32 -25.61
CA LEU A 495 11.39 17.00 -24.88
C LEU A 495 10.13 17.56 -25.57
N GLY A 496 10.30 18.58 -26.42
CA GLY A 496 9.21 19.44 -26.88
C GLY A 496 8.99 20.65 -25.97
N ALA A 497 8.58 21.77 -26.56
CA ALA A 497 8.44 23.05 -25.84
C ALA A 497 7.43 22.99 -24.67
N ASP A 498 6.30 22.31 -24.85
CA ASP A 498 5.28 22.18 -23.81
C ASP A 498 5.82 21.42 -22.59
N TRP A 499 6.57 20.33 -22.82
CA TRP A 499 7.19 19.54 -21.78
C TRP A 499 8.34 20.26 -21.08
N TYR A 500 9.15 21.03 -21.82
CA TYR A 500 10.15 21.90 -21.21
C TYR A 500 9.50 22.92 -20.25
N HIS A 501 8.45 23.62 -20.70
CA HIS A 501 7.73 24.58 -19.86
C HIS A 501 7.13 23.90 -18.63
N TRP A 502 6.49 22.74 -18.82
CA TRP A 502 5.96 21.94 -17.72
C TRP A 502 7.05 21.54 -16.71
N LEU A 503 8.21 21.08 -17.18
CA LEU A 503 9.34 20.71 -16.31
C LEU A 503 9.84 21.90 -15.49
N VAL A 504 9.94 23.08 -16.10
CA VAL A 504 10.39 24.31 -15.43
C VAL A 504 9.37 24.82 -14.41
N GLU A 505 8.07 24.74 -14.73
CA GLU A 505 6.98 25.13 -13.85
C GLU A 505 6.88 24.18 -12.64
N ASN A 506 7.07 22.88 -12.87
CA ASN A 506 6.87 21.83 -11.88
C ASN A 506 8.14 21.39 -11.17
N LYS A 507 9.35 21.92 -11.45
CA LYS A 507 10.65 21.51 -10.88
C LYS A 507 10.79 21.35 -9.34
N ASN A 508 9.77 21.74 -8.57
CA ASN A 508 9.71 21.63 -7.12
C ASN A 508 8.49 20.82 -6.63
N SER A 509 7.67 20.31 -7.53
CA SER A 509 6.53 19.44 -7.24
C SER A 509 7.02 18.03 -6.86
N ASN A 510 6.13 17.15 -6.39
CA ASN A 510 6.50 15.77 -6.11
C ASN A 510 6.63 14.98 -7.41
N ASP A 511 7.51 13.97 -7.43
CA ASP A 511 7.61 12.96 -8.48
C ASP A 511 7.87 13.45 -9.91
N VAL A 512 8.24 14.73 -10.10
CA VAL A 512 8.45 15.34 -11.44
C VAL A 512 9.40 14.53 -12.31
N LEU A 513 10.48 14.02 -11.71
CA LEU A 513 11.44 13.17 -12.41
C LEU A 513 10.81 11.82 -12.78
N LEU A 514 10.05 11.20 -11.88
CA LEU A 514 9.40 9.92 -12.12
C LEU A 514 8.23 10.02 -13.11
N GLU A 515 7.58 11.18 -13.21
CA GLU A 515 6.50 11.43 -14.17
C GLU A 515 7.01 11.59 -15.61
N ILE A 516 8.20 12.17 -15.81
CA ILE A 516 8.75 12.42 -17.16
C ILE A 516 9.53 11.22 -17.73
N LEU A 517 10.16 10.41 -16.87
CA LEU A 517 11.03 9.30 -17.28
C LEU A 517 10.35 8.16 -18.08
N PRO A 518 9.07 7.83 -17.88
CA PRO A 518 8.37 6.83 -18.69
C PRO A 518 8.27 7.22 -20.17
N ASP A 519 8.01 8.50 -20.45
CA ASP A 519 7.81 9.01 -21.81
C ASP A 519 9.11 9.50 -22.47
N TYR A 520 10.08 9.93 -21.65
CA TYR A 520 11.38 10.49 -22.10
C TYR A 520 12.55 9.81 -21.37
N PRO A 521 12.91 8.56 -21.72
CA PRO A 521 13.96 7.81 -21.04
C PRO A 521 15.34 8.50 -21.08
N GLN A 522 15.62 9.32 -22.11
CA GLN A 522 16.85 10.11 -22.21
C GLN A 522 17.01 11.18 -21.11
N VAL A 523 15.93 11.58 -20.43
CA VAL A 523 16.00 12.48 -19.28
C VAL A 523 16.83 11.87 -18.14
N PHE A 524 16.86 10.54 -18.03
CA PHE A 524 17.73 9.86 -17.09
C PHE A 524 19.21 10.16 -17.38
N ASP A 525 19.61 10.15 -18.66
CA ASP A 525 20.99 10.42 -19.05
C ASP A 525 21.37 11.87 -18.69
N PHE A 526 20.44 12.82 -18.88
CA PHE A 526 20.64 14.22 -18.46
C PHE A 526 20.80 14.34 -16.93
N ALA A 527 19.96 13.65 -16.16
CA ALA A 527 20.05 13.63 -14.69
C ALA A 527 21.39 13.03 -14.23
N LEU A 528 21.79 11.92 -14.85
CA LEU A 528 23.03 11.20 -14.55
C LEU A 528 24.26 12.05 -14.86
N GLU A 529 24.33 12.66 -16.04
CA GLU A 529 25.42 13.55 -16.43
C GLU A 529 25.53 14.76 -15.49
N ALA A 530 24.40 15.39 -15.18
CA ALA A 530 24.35 16.55 -14.30
C ALA A 530 24.78 16.22 -12.86
N TRP A 531 24.35 15.08 -12.32
CA TRP A 531 24.83 14.62 -11.01
C TRP A 531 26.30 14.23 -11.04
N THR A 532 26.75 13.46 -12.05
CA THR A 532 28.15 13.01 -12.20
C THR A 532 29.11 14.18 -12.34
N LYS A 533 28.71 15.26 -13.02
CA LYS A 533 29.47 16.52 -13.10
C LYS A 533 29.78 17.13 -11.73
N ARG A 534 28.89 16.93 -10.74
CA ARG A 534 29.03 17.41 -9.36
C ARG A 534 29.73 16.38 -8.46
N ALA A 535 29.48 15.09 -8.68
CA ALA A 535 30.06 13.99 -7.92
C ALA A 535 31.52 13.67 -8.31
N GLY A 536 31.91 13.91 -9.55
CA GLY A 536 33.26 13.69 -10.07
C GLY A 536 33.47 12.34 -10.77
N GLU A 537 34.65 12.19 -11.37
CA GLU A 537 34.97 11.09 -12.31
C GLU A 537 34.96 9.68 -11.70
N LEU A 538 35.02 9.57 -10.36
CA LEU A 538 34.94 8.27 -9.67
C LEU A 538 33.52 7.69 -9.60
N PHE A 539 32.52 8.47 -10.04
CA PHE A 539 31.10 8.14 -10.05
C PHE A 539 30.51 8.05 -11.46
N VAL A 540 31.35 7.75 -12.46
CA VAL A 540 30.84 7.42 -13.80
C VAL A 540 30.08 6.10 -13.74
N TYR A 541 28.80 6.14 -14.10
CA TYR A 541 27.93 4.97 -14.18
C TYR A 541 27.88 4.45 -15.61
N GLU A 542 28.18 3.17 -15.79
CA GLU A 542 27.94 2.49 -17.06
C GLU A 542 26.50 1.99 -17.08
N LYS A 543 25.66 2.64 -17.89
CA LYS A 543 24.23 2.32 -18.01
C LYS A 543 24.07 0.92 -18.66
N PRO A 544 23.45 -0.06 -17.97
CA PRO A 544 23.16 -1.37 -18.56
C PRO A 544 22.27 -1.25 -19.80
N GLU A 545 22.43 -2.14 -20.79
CA GLU A 545 21.51 -2.18 -21.95
C GLU A 545 20.14 -2.73 -21.54
N TYR A 546 20.15 -3.79 -20.74
CA TYR A 546 18.95 -4.41 -20.18
C TYR A 546 19.07 -4.52 -18.67
N LEU A 547 17.97 -4.31 -17.96
CA LEU A 547 17.87 -4.58 -16.54
C LEU A 547 16.43 -4.95 -16.18
N HIS A 548 16.31 -5.78 -15.16
CA HIS A 548 15.00 -6.12 -14.60
C HIS A 548 14.48 -4.93 -13.78
N HIS A 549 13.26 -4.49 -14.06
CA HIS A 549 12.63 -3.43 -13.27
C HIS A 549 12.39 -3.91 -11.84
N PHE A 550 12.73 -3.06 -10.87
CA PHE A 550 12.25 -3.20 -9.52
C PHE A 550 11.83 -1.82 -9.04
N GLU A 551 10.87 -1.78 -8.12
CA GLU A 551 10.50 -0.57 -7.38
C GLU A 551 10.89 -0.73 -5.90
N PRO A 552 11.22 0.37 -5.19
CA PRO A 552 11.43 0.34 -3.74
C PRO A 552 10.21 -0.25 -3.04
N ASN A 553 10.27 -1.43 -2.44
CA ASN A 553 9.08 -2.04 -1.83
C ASN A 553 9.48 -2.96 -0.66
N ARG A 554 8.49 -3.43 0.11
CA ARG A 554 8.71 -4.42 1.18
C ARG A 554 9.06 -5.77 0.56
N PHE A 555 10.27 -6.22 0.85
CA PHE A 555 10.88 -7.44 0.35
C PHE A 555 10.55 -8.65 1.22
N ALA A 556 10.54 -8.47 2.54
CA ALA A 556 10.28 -9.53 3.50
C ALA A 556 9.69 -8.99 4.80
N THR A 557 9.00 -9.86 5.54
CA THR A 557 8.37 -9.52 6.81
C THR A 557 8.77 -10.50 7.90
N LEU A 558 9.15 -9.96 9.05
CA LEU A 558 9.34 -10.71 10.28
C LEU A 558 8.25 -10.28 11.30
N PHE A 559 7.28 -11.17 11.53
CA PHE A 559 6.20 -10.98 12.48
C PHE A 559 6.55 -11.64 13.82
N LEU A 560 6.73 -10.86 14.89
CA LEU A 560 7.09 -11.33 16.22
C LEU A 560 5.83 -11.62 17.05
N TYR A 561 5.76 -12.78 17.69
CA TYR A 561 4.66 -13.11 18.62
C TYR A 561 5.06 -12.80 20.07
N LEU A 562 4.55 -11.69 20.61
CA LEU A 562 5.00 -11.14 21.89
C LEU A 562 4.38 -11.85 23.11
N ASN A 563 3.27 -12.57 22.91
CA ASN A 563 2.62 -13.39 23.93
C ASN A 563 1.94 -14.63 23.31
N ASP A 564 1.66 -15.63 24.16
CA ASP A 564 0.83 -16.76 23.75
C ASP A 564 -0.63 -16.31 23.60
N CYS A 565 -1.28 -16.74 22.52
CA CYS A 565 -2.73 -16.69 22.39
C CYS A 565 -3.29 -18.10 22.64
N PRO A 566 -4.05 -18.33 23.73
CA PRO A 566 -4.53 -19.67 24.09
C PRO A 566 -5.40 -20.35 23.02
N GLU A 567 -6.17 -19.58 22.25
CA GLU A 567 -7.03 -20.11 21.20
C GLU A 567 -7.26 -19.05 20.10
N GLY A 568 -7.13 -19.45 18.83
CA GLY A 568 -7.20 -18.54 17.69
C GLY A 568 -5.97 -17.64 17.59
N GLY A 569 -6.06 -16.58 16.80
CA GLY A 569 -4.97 -15.61 16.66
C GLY A 569 -3.85 -16.05 15.71
N GLU A 570 -4.07 -17.08 14.90
CA GLU A 570 -3.10 -17.57 13.92
C GLU A 570 -2.76 -16.48 12.87
N THR A 571 -1.60 -16.60 12.25
CA THR A 571 -1.28 -15.90 11.01
C THR A 571 -1.48 -16.89 9.87
N VAL A 572 -2.42 -16.61 8.97
CA VAL A 572 -2.83 -17.54 7.91
C VAL A 572 -2.24 -17.14 6.56
N PHE A 573 -1.84 -18.14 5.76
CA PHE A 573 -1.31 -18.01 4.40
C PHE A 573 -2.11 -18.92 3.47
N PRO A 574 -3.17 -18.39 2.82
CA PRO A 574 -4.13 -19.20 2.05
C PRO A 574 -3.52 -20.00 0.90
N TYR A 575 -2.49 -19.46 0.25
CA TYR A 575 -1.85 -20.10 -0.91
C TYR A 575 -0.80 -21.16 -0.55
N SER A 576 -0.48 -21.35 0.73
CA SER A 576 0.38 -22.45 1.13
C SER A 576 -0.35 -23.78 1.05
N LYS A 577 0.29 -24.79 0.44
CA LYS A 577 -0.22 -26.17 0.43
C LYS A 577 -0.08 -26.87 1.78
N GLU A 578 0.72 -26.30 2.68
CA GLU A 578 1.00 -26.90 3.99
C GLU A 578 -0.08 -26.54 4.99
N ARG A 579 -0.45 -27.49 5.85
CA ARG A 579 -1.43 -27.25 6.92
C ARG A 579 -0.92 -27.75 8.25
N LEU A 580 -0.34 -26.84 9.04
CA LEU A 580 0.14 -27.15 10.39
C LEU A 580 -1.00 -27.41 11.39
N VAL A 581 -2.17 -26.79 11.19
CA VAL A 581 -3.33 -26.91 12.07
C VAL A 581 -4.52 -27.47 11.31
N THR A 582 -4.95 -28.69 11.65
CA THR A 582 -6.10 -29.38 11.05
C THR A 582 -7.26 -29.52 12.04
N GLY A 583 -8.49 -29.61 11.54
CA GLY A 583 -9.67 -29.96 12.36
C GLY A 583 -10.25 -28.82 13.21
N ILE A 584 -9.96 -27.57 12.86
CA ILE A 584 -10.48 -26.38 13.53
C ILE A 584 -11.17 -25.51 12.48
N GLU A 585 -12.48 -25.30 12.64
CA GLU A 585 -13.24 -24.28 11.90
C GLU A 585 -13.25 -22.98 12.72
N ARG A 586 -12.90 -21.86 12.09
CA ARG A 586 -12.92 -20.53 12.71
C ARG A 586 -14.11 -19.74 12.18
N SER A 587 -14.97 -19.27 13.08
CA SER A 587 -16.09 -18.39 12.73
C SER A 587 -15.62 -16.94 12.63
N GLY A 588 -16.03 -16.22 11.57
CA GLY A 588 -15.79 -14.78 11.40
C GLY A 588 -14.79 -14.42 10.30
N MET A 589 -13.94 -15.35 9.88
CA MET A 589 -12.95 -15.18 8.81
C MET A 589 -12.69 -16.54 8.15
N ALA A 590 -13.25 -16.78 6.97
CA ALA A 590 -13.27 -18.11 6.32
C ALA A 590 -11.86 -18.54 5.89
N GLU A 591 -11.08 -17.58 5.43
CA GLU A 591 -9.70 -17.73 4.99
C GLU A 591 -8.78 -18.27 6.10
N CYS A 592 -9.15 -18.17 7.38
CA CYS A 592 -8.43 -18.82 8.49
C CYS A 592 -8.42 -20.35 8.42
N SER A 593 -9.26 -20.94 7.58
CA SER A 593 -9.34 -22.39 7.36
C SER A 593 -8.63 -22.83 6.07
N GLU A 594 -8.00 -21.89 5.36
CA GLU A 594 -7.29 -22.08 4.09
C GLU A 594 -5.78 -22.13 4.32
N GLY A 595 -5.10 -22.97 3.53
CA GLY A 595 -3.65 -23.12 3.55
C GLY A 595 -3.00 -23.29 4.93
N LEU A 596 -1.92 -22.55 5.16
CA LEU A 596 -1.08 -22.64 6.35
C LEU A 596 -1.53 -21.67 7.43
N ALA A 597 -1.84 -22.17 8.62
CA ALA A 597 -2.09 -21.35 9.81
C ALA A 597 -0.93 -21.50 10.81
N VAL A 598 -0.18 -20.43 11.02
CA VAL A 598 0.94 -20.36 11.97
C VAL A 598 0.43 -19.90 13.34
N PRO A 599 0.55 -20.71 14.40
CA PRO A 599 0.05 -20.34 15.72
C PRO A 599 0.89 -19.23 16.37
N PRO A 600 0.28 -18.33 17.16
CA PRO A 600 0.98 -17.27 17.87
C PRO A 600 1.61 -17.82 19.16
N ILE A 601 2.76 -18.46 19.01
CA ILE A 601 3.56 -18.99 20.12
C ILE A 601 4.51 -17.90 20.59
N LYS A 602 4.54 -17.63 21.90
CA LYS A 602 5.39 -16.58 22.46
C LYS A 602 6.86 -16.79 22.13
N LEU A 603 7.59 -15.71 21.86
CA LEU A 603 9.02 -15.68 21.53
C LEU A 603 9.40 -16.37 20.21
N THR A 604 8.42 -16.74 19.39
CA THR A 604 8.66 -17.17 18.02
C THR A 604 8.32 -16.04 17.05
N THR A 605 8.75 -16.19 15.80
CA THR A 605 8.38 -15.29 14.71
C THR A 605 7.88 -16.07 13.50
N SER A 606 7.12 -15.39 12.64
CA SER A 606 6.88 -15.80 11.25
C SER A 606 7.73 -14.93 10.33
N PHE A 607 8.61 -15.53 9.55
CA PHE A 607 9.47 -14.86 8.58
C PHE A 607 9.12 -15.31 7.17
N PHE A 608 8.76 -14.39 6.29
CA PHE A 608 8.37 -14.71 4.92
C PHE A 608 8.80 -13.60 3.95
N TYR A 609 8.87 -13.95 2.67
CA TYR A 609 9.21 -13.02 1.60
C TYR A 609 7.95 -12.56 0.88
N SER A 610 7.88 -11.26 0.61
CA SER A 610 6.83 -10.61 -0.15
C SER A 610 7.26 -10.33 -1.59
N GLN A 611 8.55 -10.56 -1.89
CA GLN A 611 9.12 -10.47 -3.23
C GLN A 611 9.98 -11.69 -3.58
N THR A 612 10.08 -11.99 -4.87
CA THR A 612 10.97 -13.02 -5.42
C THR A 612 12.44 -12.56 -5.37
N PRO A 613 13.43 -13.46 -5.63
CA PRO A 613 14.82 -13.05 -5.80
C PRO A 613 15.06 -11.96 -6.85
N MET A 614 14.17 -11.83 -7.84
CA MET A 614 14.22 -10.80 -8.87
C MET A 614 13.67 -9.44 -8.41
N ASN A 615 13.15 -9.36 -7.17
CA ASN A 615 12.39 -8.23 -6.62
C ASN A 615 10.99 -8.07 -7.23
N ASP A 616 10.45 -9.09 -7.90
CA ASP A 616 9.03 -9.10 -8.28
C ASP A 616 8.18 -9.29 -7.04
N VAL A 617 7.05 -8.60 -6.93
CA VAL A 617 6.05 -8.87 -5.90
C VAL A 617 5.59 -10.34 -5.99
N ASP A 618 5.40 -10.99 -4.85
CA ASP A 618 4.93 -12.37 -4.75
C ASP A 618 3.52 -12.39 -4.17
N PRO A 619 2.45 -12.43 -5.00
CA PRO A 619 1.08 -12.46 -4.52
C PRO A 619 0.74 -13.72 -3.70
N SER A 620 1.55 -14.78 -3.79
CA SER A 620 1.38 -15.96 -2.93
C SER A 620 1.70 -15.68 -1.47
N SER A 621 2.39 -14.57 -1.17
CA SER A 621 2.66 -14.08 0.19
C SER A 621 1.42 -13.50 0.90
N LEU A 622 0.27 -13.43 0.22
CA LEU A 622 -1.01 -13.04 0.79
C LEU A 622 -1.25 -13.75 2.13
N HIS A 623 -1.55 -12.97 3.15
CA HIS A 623 -1.68 -13.49 4.51
C HIS A 623 -2.70 -12.70 5.34
N GLY A 624 -3.12 -13.27 6.47
CA GLY A 624 -4.14 -12.66 7.33
C GLY A 624 -3.88 -12.89 8.81
N GLY A 625 -4.43 -12.02 9.65
CA GLY A 625 -4.45 -12.14 11.11
C GLY A 625 -5.78 -12.71 11.58
N CYS A 626 -5.82 -14.00 11.88
CA CYS A 626 -7.02 -14.68 12.36
C CYS A 626 -7.48 -14.14 13.72
N PRO A 627 -8.79 -14.15 13.99
CA PRO A 627 -9.30 -13.63 15.24
C PRO A 627 -8.86 -14.49 16.43
N PRO A 628 -8.32 -13.88 17.51
CA PRO A 628 -8.22 -14.55 18.80
C PRO A 628 -9.61 -15.01 19.25
N ALA A 629 -9.76 -16.31 19.52
CA ALA A 629 -10.98 -16.85 20.11
C ALA A 629 -10.99 -16.64 21.62
N LYS A 630 -9.80 -16.63 22.24
CA LYS A 630 -9.63 -16.37 23.67
C LYS A 630 -8.33 -15.61 23.95
N GLY A 631 -8.45 -14.50 24.68
CA GLY A 631 -7.31 -13.68 25.09
C GLY A 631 -7.03 -12.53 24.13
N ILE A 632 -5.86 -11.94 24.28
CA ILE A 632 -5.36 -10.82 23.47
C ILE A 632 -4.08 -11.31 22.79
N LYS A 633 -3.93 -11.06 21.49
CA LYS A 633 -2.69 -11.28 20.73
C LYS A 633 -1.96 -9.94 20.59
N TYR A 634 -0.74 -9.89 21.10
CA TYR A 634 0.24 -8.86 20.80
C TYR A 634 1.27 -9.43 19.82
N GLY A 635 1.50 -8.70 18.74
CA GLY A 635 2.57 -8.98 17.79
C GLY A 635 3.34 -7.71 17.45
N ALA A 636 4.47 -7.86 16.77
CA ALA A 636 5.16 -6.73 16.18
C ALA A 636 5.66 -7.05 14.77
N ASN A 637 5.47 -6.10 13.85
CA ASN A 637 6.00 -6.20 12.50
C ASN A 637 7.39 -5.55 12.45
N SER A 638 8.33 -6.29 11.88
CA SER A 638 9.59 -5.75 11.35
C SER A 638 9.58 -5.95 9.84
N PHE A 639 9.13 -4.94 9.12
CA PHE A 639 9.14 -4.92 7.66
C PHE A 639 10.54 -4.65 7.13
N MET A 640 10.94 -5.38 6.10
CA MET A 640 12.24 -5.25 5.45
C MET A 640 12.02 -4.95 3.98
N TRP A 641 12.67 -3.90 3.49
CA TRP A 641 12.56 -3.37 2.16
C TRP A 641 13.67 -3.91 1.26
N ASN A 642 13.47 -3.82 -0.06
CA ASN A 642 14.52 -4.10 -1.04
C ASN A 642 15.46 -2.89 -1.23
N THR A 643 15.20 -1.78 -0.56
CA THR A 643 16.04 -0.56 -0.51
C THR A 643 16.08 -0.03 0.92
N ASP A 644 16.69 1.15 1.14
CA ASP A 644 16.48 1.88 2.40
C ASP A 644 14.97 2.07 2.65
N ALA A 645 14.49 1.69 3.84
CA ALA A 645 13.07 1.64 4.15
C ALA A 645 12.42 3.02 4.29
N ASP A 646 13.16 3.99 4.82
CA ASP A 646 12.62 5.34 5.00
C ASP A 646 12.51 6.06 3.64
N GLU A 647 13.51 5.86 2.78
CA GLU A 647 13.53 6.41 1.41
C GLU A 647 12.52 5.69 0.51
N GLY A 648 12.44 4.36 0.58
CA GLY A 648 11.47 3.56 -0.17
C GLY A 648 10.04 3.96 0.18
N SER A 649 9.73 4.12 1.47
CA SER A 649 8.42 4.62 1.91
C SER A 649 8.10 6.03 1.38
N ASN A 650 9.10 6.91 1.22
CA ASN A 650 8.90 8.22 0.60
C ASN A 650 8.59 8.13 -0.90
N ALA A 651 9.14 7.17 -1.64
CA ALA A 651 8.82 6.95 -3.05
C ALA A 651 7.31 6.64 -3.27
N TRP A 652 6.65 6.05 -2.27
CA TRP A 652 5.19 5.81 -2.22
C TRP A 652 4.39 6.96 -1.60
N GLY A 653 5.01 8.09 -1.27
CA GLY A 653 4.34 9.23 -0.65
C GLY A 653 4.02 9.07 0.85
N LEU A 654 4.55 8.04 1.51
CA LEU A 654 4.27 7.73 2.92
C LEU A 654 5.33 8.26 3.91
N GLY A 655 6.45 8.81 3.42
CA GLY A 655 7.56 9.34 4.23
C GLY A 655 7.63 10.88 4.28
N ASP A 656 8.04 11.45 5.42
CA ASP A 656 8.26 12.90 5.60
C ASP A 656 9.60 13.37 4.99
N ASP A 657 9.56 14.17 3.93
CA ASP A 657 10.74 14.84 3.33
C ASP A 657 11.42 15.80 4.34
N ASP A 658 10.65 16.41 5.24
CA ASP A 658 11.12 17.38 6.25
C ASP A 658 12.07 16.76 7.30
N ARG A 659 12.10 15.42 7.44
CA ARG A 659 13.00 14.76 8.40
C ARG A 659 14.47 14.89 7.97
N GLU A 660 14.77 14.80 6.68
CA GLU A 660 16.13 14.95 6.11
C GLU A 660 16.64 16.40 6.29
N ALA A 661 15.77 17.39 6.07
CA ALA A 661 16.07 18.81 6.32
C ALA A 661 16.36 19.12 7.81
N LEU A 662 15.74 18.40 8.73
CA LEU A 662 16.03 18.45 10.18
C LEU A 662 17.34 17.73 10.54
N TYR A 663 17.65 16.63 9.88
CA TYR A 663 18.85 15.82 10.13
C TYR A 663 20.15 16.47 9.64
N LEU A 664 20.10 17.24 8.55
CA LEU A 664 21.24 17.96 7.99
C LEU A 664 21.58 19.25 8.76
N SER A 665 20.71 19.72 9.67
CA SER A 665 20.75 21.13 10.10
C SER A 665 21.19 21.46 11.54
N ARG A 666 21.41 20.53 12.50
CA ARG A 666 22.23 20.74 13.74
C ARG A 666 22.14 19.61 14.79
N GLY A 667 23.24 19.35 15.48
CA GLY A 667 23.27 18.57 16.73
C GLY A 667 22.82 19.36 17.97
N ARG A 668 21.74 18.89 18.63
CA ARG A 668 21.41 18.91 20.07
C ARG A 668 20.01 18.28 20.28
N PRO A 669 19.79 17.44 21.30
CA PRO A 669 18.54 16.71 21.52
C PRO A 669 17.62 17.40 22.53
N ASP A 670 16.62 18.17 22.09
CA ASP A 670 15.50 18.56 22.95
C ASP A 670 14.34 19.18 22.17
N MET A 671 13.28 18.37 21.96
CA MET A 671 11.86 18.74 21.75
C MET A 671 11.47 19.74 20.63
N ALA A 672 10.32 19.43 20.01
CA ALA A 672 9.45 20.28 19.17
C ALA A 672 9.91 20.43 17.70
N PHE A 673 9.44 19.58 16.77
CA PHE A 673 8.11 19.66 16.12
C PHE A 673 7.71 21.10 15.76
N MET A 674 7.58 21.33 14.45
CA MET A 674 7.14 22.56 13.78
C MET A 674 8.12 23.74 13.79
N SER A 675 9.02 23.82 12.81
CA SER A 675 9.39 25.10 12.15
C SER A 675 10.49 24.92 11.11
N ASN A 676 10.14 25.03 9.81
CA ASN A 676 10.71 25.95 8.81
C ASN A 676 10.52 25.38 7.40
N GLN A 677 9.43 25.77 6.73
CA GLN A 677 9.44 25.91 5.28
C GLN A 677 9.37 27.41 4.96
N SER A 678 10.44 27.91 4.33
CA SER A 678 10.54 29.29 3.86
C SER A 678 9.95 29.44 2.47
N GLN A 679 8.83 30.17 2.41
CA GLN A 679 8.51 31.21 1.42
C GLN A 679 8.77 30.93 -0.08
N VAL A 680 7.74 30.36 -0.73
CA VAL A 680 7.24 30.76 -2.06
C VAL A 680 5.75 31.08 -1.83
N PRO A 681 5.13 32.10 -2.46
CA PRO A 681 3.83 32.60 -2.03
C PRO A 681 2.74 31.56 -2.26
N ILE A 682 2.46 30.76 -1.23
CA ILE A 682 1.25 29.97 -1.12
C ILE A 682 0.11 31.00 -1.13
N GLU A 683 -0.82 30.88 -2.08
CA GLU A 683 -2.11 31.55 -1.95
C GLU A 683 -2.69 31.12 -0.60
N VAL A 684 -2.60 32.03 0.36
CA VAL A 684 -2.82 31.69 1.75
C VAL A 684 -4.31 31.33 1.89
N PRO A 685 -4.67 30.08 2.25
CA PRO A 685 -6.06 29.63 2.33
C PRO A 685 -6.89 30.66 3.08
N GLU A 686 -7.94 31.18 2.45
CA GLU A 686 -8.74 32.24 3.05
C GLU A 686 -9.50 31.68 4.24
N MET A 687 -9.41 32.36 5.39
CA MET A 687 -10.24 32.02 6.53
C MET A 687 -11.62 32.63 6.32
N GLN A 688 -12.59 31.79 6.02
CA GLN A 688 -13.95 32.22 5.71
C GLN A 688 -14.82 32.07 6.96
N GLN A 689 -15.61 33.11 7.24
CA GLN A 689 -16.60 33.06 8.31
C GLN A 689 -17.90 32.45 7.79
N THR A 690 -18.42 31.46 8.50
CA THR A 690 -19.73 30.87 8.19
C THR A 690 -20.86 31.83 8.55
N CYS A 691 -21.88 31.92 7.69
CA CYS A 691 -23.18 32.41 8.10
C CYS A 691 -24.02 31.24 8.64
N THR A 692 -24.77 31.47 9.72
CA THR A 692 -25.74 30.47 10.19
C THR A 692 -27.01 30.58 9.36
N VAL A 693 -27.36 29.50 8.68
CA VAL A 693 -28.59 29.40 7.91
C VAL A 693 -29.61 28.60 8.70
N LYS A 694 -30.73 29.23 9.08
CA LYS A 694 -31.81 28.56 9.81
C LYS A 694 -32.62 27.69 8.85
N ASN A 695 -32.50 26.37 8.97
CA ASN A 695 -33.33 25.44 8.21
C ASN A 695 -34.70 25.25 8.89
N HIS A 696 -35.79 25.64 8.23
CA HIS A 696 -37.14 25.56 8.81
C HIS A 696 -37.77 24.17 8.72
N VAL A 697 -37.26 23.27 7.87
CA VAL A 697 -37.77 21.92 7.65
C VAL A 697 -36.63 20.91 7.57
N ASN A 698 -36.70 19.81 8.30
CA ASN A 698 -35.62 18.84 8.38
C ASN A 698 -36.12 17.39 8.47
N LEU A 699 -35.75 16.56 7.51
CA LEU A 699 -35.93 15.11 7.53
C LEU A 699 -34.83 14.47 8.38
N LYS A 700 -35.21 13.64 9.36
CA LYS A 700 -34.25 12.93 10.22
C LYS A 700 -33.68 11.72 9.48
N LYS A 701 -32.45 11.81 8.99
CA LYS A 701 -31.79 10.79 8.15
C LYS A 701 -31.97 9.34 8.65
N ALA A 702 -31.77 9.10 9.94
CA ALA A 702 -31.83 7.76 10.55
C ALA A 702 -33.26 7.17 10.66
N SER A 703 -34.29 7.98 10.39
CA SER A 703 -35.68 7.55 10.45
C SER A 703 -36.24 7.10 9.10
N LEU A 704 -35.51 7.32 8.00
CA LEU A 704 -35.95 6.97 6.65
C LEU A 704 -36.00 5.45 6.48
N LYS A 705 -37.19 4.93 6.15
CA LYS A 705 -37.43 3.50 5.98
C LYS A 705 -38.33 3.24 4.78
N LEU A 706 -38.03 2.18 4.06
CA LEU A 706 -38.86 1.62 3.01
C LEU A 706 -39.31 0.21 3.44
N GLN A 707 -40.61 -0.03 3.48
CA GLN A 707 -41.17 -1.30 3.95
C GLN A 707 -42.12 -1.88 2.90
N GLN A 708 -41.89 -3.13 2.50
CA GLN A 708 -42.77 -3.85 1.59
C GLN A 708 -44.17 -4.05 2.19
N SER A 709 -45.20 -3.88 1.36
CA SER A 709 -46.58 -4.09 1.76
C SER A 709 -46.88 -5.56 2.01
N ALA A 710 -47.59 -5.83 3.10
CA ALA A 710 -48.02 -7.19 3.44
C ALA A 710 -49.12 -7.71 2.49
N SER A 711 -49.81 -6.83 1.77
CA SER A 711 -50.94 -7.17 0.89
C SER A 711 -50.55 -7.26 -0.59
N GLN A 712 -49.47 -6.60 -1.03
CA GLN A 712 -48.98 -6.58 -2.41
C GLN A 712 -47.45 -6.51 -2.44
N SER A 713 -46.77 -7.55 -2.95
CA SER A 713 -45.30 -7.67 -2.92
C SER A 713 -44.56 -6.54 -3.65
N GLU A 714 -45.20 -5.92 -4.63
CA GLU A 714 -44.59 -4.88 -5.46
C GLU A 714 -44.79 -3.44 -4.94
N GLN A 715 -45.52 -3.28 -3.83
CA GLN A 715 -45.83 -1.98 -3.24
C GLN A 715 -45.07 -1.74 -1.94
N TYR A 716 -44.60 -0.51 -1.75
CA TYR A 716 -43.74 -0.13 -0.63
C TYR A 716 -44.25 1.11 0.10
N ALA A 717 -44.25 1.03 1.43
CA ALA A 717 -44.50 2.15 2.34
C ALA A 717 -43.20 2.90 2.61
N LEU A 718 -43.15 4.17 2.22
CA LEU A 718 -42.09 5.10 2.63
C LEU A 718 -42.49 5.77 3.95
N SER A 719 -41.61 5.74 4.93
CA SER A 719 -41.82 6.42 6.21
C SER A 719 -40.57 7.13 6.73
N PHE A 720 -40.75 8.26 7.40
CA PHE A 720 -39.68 9.00 8.07
C PHE A 720 -40.25 10.01 9.09
N GLN A 721 -39.41 10.39 10.05
CA GLN A 721 -39.63 11.53 10.93
C GLN A 721 -39.05 12.81 10.35
N PHE A 722 -39.74 13.92 10.60
CA PHE A 722 -39.27 15.24 10.22
C PHE A 722 -39.67 16.30 11.25
N ASP A 723 -38.93 17.40 11.22
CA ASP A 723 -39.19 18.61 12.00
C ASP A 723 -39.58 19.73 11.05
N ALA A 724 -40.63 20.48 11.37
CA ALA A 724 -41.08 21.62 10.59
C ALA A 724 -41.44 22.79 11.52
N THR A 725 -40.60 23.82 11.57
CA THR A 725 -40.85 25.01 12.40
C THR A 725 -41.89 25.97 11.78
N LYS A 726 -42.26 25.73 10.52
CA LYS A 726 -43.34 26.39 9.77
C LYS A 726 -44.16 25.31 9.08
N ALA A 727 -45.42 25.62 8.75
CA ALA A 727 -46.21 24.73 7.91
C ALA A 727 -45.45 24.41 6.62
N CYS A 728 -45.48 23.15 6.21
CA CYS A 728 -44.72 22.66 5.08
C CYS A 728 -45.51 21.66 4.26
N ARG A 729 -44.99 21.36 3.07
CA ARG A 729 -45.52 20.37 2.15
C ARG A 729 -44.41 19.43 1.76
N ILE A 730 -44.67 18.15 1.88
CA ILE A 730 -43.76 17.08 1.51
C ILE A 730 -44.13 16.61 0.11
N LYS A 731 -43.15 16.53 -0.77
CA LYS A 731 -43.27 16.01 -2.14
C LYS A 731 -42.36 14.79 -2.29
N VAL A 732 -42.88 13.69 -2.82
CA VAL A 732 -42.11 12.48 -3.10
C VAL A 732 -42.12 12.23 -4.60
N TYR A 733 -40.93 12.16 -5.19
CA TYR A 733 -40.69 11.88 -6.60
C TYR A 733 -40.05 10.51 -6.72
N LEU A 734 -40.58 9.66 -7.60
CA LEU A 734 -40.02 8.35 -7.94
C LEU A 734 -39.51 8.41 -9.38
N VAL A 735 -38.23 8.09 -9.57
CA VAL A 735 -37.45 8.21 -10.83
C VAL A 735 -37.59 9.62 -11.44
N ALA A 736 -36.82 10.57 -10.91
CA ALA A 736 -36.88 11.97 -11.33
C ALA A 736 -35.51 12.53 -11.71
N ASN A 737 -35.51 13.44 -12.68
CA ASN A 737 -34.34 14.18 -13.10
C ASN A 737 -34.23 15.49 -12.30
N GLU A 738 -33.03 15.78 -11.80
CA GLU A 738 -32.66 17.06 -11.23
C GLU A 738 -32.20 18.00 -12.36
N THR A 739 -32.84 19.16 -12.47
CA THR A 739 -32.40 20.28 -13.31
C THR A 739 -31.97 21.43 -12.42
N MET A 740 -30.72 21.87 -12.58
CA MET A 740 -30.15 22.98 -11.82
C MET A 740 -30.21 24.27 -12.64
N ASP A 741 -30.73 25.33 -12.03
CA ASP A 741 -30.67 26.68 -12.59
C ASP A 741 -29.22 27.21 -12.52
N ALA A 742 -28.68 27.64 -13.67
CA ALA A 742 -27.26 27.98 -13.81
C ALA A 742 -26.85 29.23 -13.01
N ASP A 743 -27.79 30.14 -12.72
CA ASP A 743 -27.51 31.40 -12.04
C ASP A 743 -27.68 31.28 -10.51
N THR A 744 -28.65 30.48 -10.07
CA THR A 744 -29.04 30.36 -8.64
C THR A 744 -28.65 29.05 -7.99
N GLY A 745 -28.24 28.05 -8.79
CA GLY A 745 -28.05 26.68 -8.33
C GLY A 745 -29.34 26.01 -7.85
N SER A 746 -30.51 26.59 -8.10
CA SER A 746 -31.80 26.08 -7.64
C SER A 746 -32.14 24.76 -8.31
N SER A 747 -32.36 23.71 -7.51
CA SER A 747 -32.80 22.41 -8.01
C SER A 747 -34.30 22.43 -8.31
N SER A 748 -34.65 21.99 -9.50
CA SER A 748 -36.01 21.65 -9.91
C SER A 748 -36.06 20.18 -10.28
N PHE A 749 -37.20 19.54 -10.03
CA PHE A 749 -37.36 18.10 -10.20
C PHE A 749 -38.47 17.81 -11.19
N THR A 750 -38.18 16.97 -12.18
CA THR A 750 -39.15 16.50 -13.17
C THR A 750 -39.16 14.98 -13.21
N LEU A 751 -40.35 14.38 -13.20
CA LEU A 751 -40.48 12.93 -13.34
C LEU A 751 -39.94 12.50 -14.71
N ALA A 752 -39.10 11.47 -14.73
CA ALA A 752 -38.65 10.88 -15.99
C ALA A 752 -39.83 10.25 -16.76
N HIS A 753 -40.81 9.73 -16.02
CA HIS A 753 -42.01 9.09 -16.55
C HIS A 753 -43.27 9.69 -15.92
N GLN A 754 -43.88 10.68 -16.59
CA GLN A 754 -45.06 11.40 -16.07
C GLN A 754 -46.35 10.56 -16.06
N ASP A 755 -46.37 9.45 -16.78
CA ASP A 755 -47.48 8.53 -16.99
C ASP A 755 -47.52 7.36 -16.00
N LYS A 756 -46.43 7.11 -15.27
CA LYS A 756 -46.31 6.00 -14.31
C LYS A 756 -46.86 6.38 -12.92
N MET A 757 -46.04 7.02 -12.08
CA MET A 757 -46.41 7.45 -10.74
C MET A 757 -46.40 8.98 -10.63
N PRO A 758 -47.49 9.63 -10.17
CA PRO A 758 -47.52 11.07 -9.97
C PRO A 758 -46.67 11.48 -8.76
N VAL A 759 -46.27 12.75 -8.70
CA VAL A 759 -45.63 13.31 -7.51
C VAL A 759 -46.61 13.24 -6.34
N LEU A 760 -46.22 12.55 -5.27
CA LEU A 760 -47.06 12.43 -4.08
C LEU A 760 -46.85 13.66 -3.21
N VAL A 761 -47.94 14.30 -2.78
CA VAL A 761 -47.89 15.60 -2.10
C VAL A 761 -48.78 15.59 -0.86
N GLN A 762 -48.23 15.96 0.29
CA GLN A 762 -48.98 16.07 1.55
C GLN A 762 -48.57 17.29 2.37
N GLU A 763 -49.55 17.98 2.95
CA GLU A 763 -49.33 19.20 3.74
C GLU A 763 -49.35 18.91 5.25
N PHE A 764 -48.46 19.57 5.98
CA PHE A 764 -48.28 19.45 7.42
C PHE A 764 -48.25 20.83 8.08
N ALA A 765 -48.84 20.92 9.27
CA ALA A 765 -48.72 22.09 10.12
C ALA A 765 -47.28 22.18 10.69
N ALA A 766 -46.96 23.32 11.31
CA ALA A 766 -45.71 23.44 12.05
C ALA A 766 -45.73 22.49 13.27
N GLY A 767 -44.65 21.73 13.47
CA GLY A 767 -44.48 20.76 14.54
C GLY A 767 -43.14 20.05 14.44
N LEU A 768 -42.57 19.69 15.59
CA LEU A 768 -41.33 18.91 15.70
C LEU A 768 -41.67 17.42 15.91
N GLY A 769 -40.84 16.52 15.38
CA GLY A 769 -41.00 15.08 15.51
C GLY A 769 -42.23 14.51 14.80
N GLN A 770 -42.71 15.18 13.75
CA GLN A 770 -43.84 14.71 12.95
C GLN A 770 -43.43 13.48 12.12
N ASN A 771 -44.40 12.63 11.78
CA ASN A 771 -44.17 11.43 10.97
C ASN A 771 -44.83 11.58 9.60
N PHE A 772 -44.11 11.22 8.55
CA PHE A 772 -44.65 10.97 7.22
C PHE A 772 -44.71 9.45 7.00
N THR A 773 -45.81 8.94 6.48
CA THR A 773 -45.95 7.52 6.14
C THR A 773 -46.95 7.34 4.99
N LEU A 774 -46.53 6.62 3.95
CA LEU A 774 -47.43 6.13 2.91
C LEU A 774 -48.17 4.90 3.44
N THR A 775 -49.50 4.97 3.51
CA THR A 775 -50.34 3.94 4.16
C THR A 775 -51.24 3.17 3.19
N GLY A 776 -51.37 3.62 1.94
CA GLY A 776 -52.30 3.02 0.97
C GLY A 776 -53.77 3.30 1.30
N GLU A 777 -54.66 3.12 0.32
CA GLU A 777 -56.11 3.18 0.57
C GLU A 777 -56.56 1.89 1.28
N GLU A 778 -56.53 1.87 2.62
CA GLU A 778 -57.33 0.89 3.37
C GLU A 778 -58.74 1.45 3.58
N ASP A 779 -59.74 0.69 3.11
CA ASP A 779 -61.17 0.87 3.35
C ASP A 779 -61.45 1.01 4.87
N LYS A 780 -61.46 2.24 5.39
CA LYS A 780 -62.04 2.54 6.70
C LYS A 780 -63.33 3.31 6.50
N GLU A 781 -64.44 2.65 6.82
CA GLU A 781 -65.76 3.28 6.95
C GLU A 781 -65.65 4.59 7.73
N ALA A 782 -66.22 5.66 7.17
CA ALA A 782 -66.20 7.00 7.74
C ALA A 782 -66.74 7.00 9.19
N PRO A 783 -66.05 7.63 10.17
CA PRO A 783 -66.59 7.79 11.52
C PRO A 783 -67.78 8.74 11.49
N LYS A 784 -68.91 8.31 12.04
CA LYS A 784 -70.10 9.12 12.28
C LYS A 784 -69.98 9.83 13.63
N ASP A 785 -69.07 10.78 13.79
CA ASP A 785 -69.12 11.71 14.93
C ASP A 785 -68.52 13.06 14.53
N GLU A 786 -69.39 14.08 14.48
CA GLU A 786 -69.09 15.47 14.14
C GLU A 786 -68.53 16.22 15.36
N GLU A 787 -67.31 15.92 15.84
CA GLU A 787 -66.66 16.83 16.81
C GLU A 787 -65.12 16.82 16.86
N ASP A 788 -64.41 16.09 15.98
CA ASP A 788 -62.93 16.09 15.93
C ASP A 788 -62.37 16.41 14.52
N GLN A 789 -62.83 17.53 13.93
CA GLN A 789 -62.34 18.03 12.62
C GLN A 789 -61.14 18.98 12.72
N GLN A 790 -60.09 18.59 13.45
CA GLN A 790 -58.78 19.22 13.27
C GLN A 790 -57.73 18.14 12.96
N THR A 791 -57.28 18.11 11.69
CA THR A 791 -56.17 17.33 11.11
C THR A 791 -56.37 15.85 10.75
N GLN A 792 -57.40 15.49 9.96
CA GLN A 792 -57.35 14.24 9.18
C GLN A 792 -56.74 14.49 7.79
N GLN A 793 -55.48 14.08 7.60
CA GLN A 793 -54.77 14.12 6.32
C GLN A 793 -55.27 12.99 5.40
N ARG A 794 -55.51 13.27 4.12
CA ARG A 794 -55.87 12.24 3.12
C ARG A 794 -54.70 11.24 2.96
N PRO A 795 -54.93 9.92 3.03
CA PRO A 795 -53.87 8.93 2.84
C PRO A 795 -53.33 8.98 1.41
N LEU A 796 -52.01 8.87 1.28
CA LEU A 796 -51.31 8.76 0.00
C LEU A 796 -51.10 7.29 -0.37
N PRO A 797 -51.10 6.95 -1.67
CA PRO A 797 -50.87 5.58 -2.13
C PRO A 797 -49.44 5.10 -1.79
N LEU A 798 -49.27 3.79 -1.72
CA LEU A 798 -47.96 3.15 -1.62
C LEU A 798 -47.14 3.36 -2.91
N LEU A 799 -45.83 3.24 -2.82
CA LEU A 799 -44.94 3.28 -3.99
C LEU A 799 -45.03 1.95 -4.73
N ASP A 800 -45.54 1.95 -5.96
CA ASP A 800 -45.46 0.79 -6.85
C ASP A 800 -44.13 0.83 -7.62
N LEU A 801 -43.23 -0.07 -7.28
CA LEU A 801 -41.90 -0.14 -7.91
C LEU A 801 -41.90 -0.98 -9.19
N SER A 802 -42.90 -1.85 -9.39
CA SER A 802 -42.96 -2.78 -10.53
C SER A 802 -43.17 -2.10 -11.89
N VAL A 803 -43.61 -0.84 -11.88
CA VAL A 803 -43.80 -0.05 -13.10
C VAL A 803 -42.48 0.51 -13.67
N TYR A 804 -41.36 0.30 -12.98
CA TYR A 804 -40.01 0.71 -13.41
C TYR A 804 -39.11 -0.52 -13.62
N GLN A 805 -38.10 -0.38 -14.48
CA GLN A 805 -37.06 -1.39 -14.59
C GLN A 805 -36.10 -1.30 -13.39
N ASP A 806 -35.52 -2.43 -12.98
CA ASP A 806 -34.60 -2.49 -11.84
C ASP A 806 -33.43 -1.50 -11.95
N ASP A 807 -32.94 -1.25 -13.16
CA ASP A 807 -31.82 -0.34 -13.42
C ASP A 807 -32.18 1.14 -13.30
N GLU A 808 -33.48 1.50 -13.33
CA GLU A 808 -34.00 2.85 -13.10
C GLU A 808 -34.17 3.14 -11.60
N LEU A 809 -34.21 2.08 -10.77
CA LEU A 809 -34.39 2.15 -9.33
C LEU A 809 -33.06 2.23 -8.56
N VAL A 810 -31.93 2.05 -9.26
CA VAL A 810 -30.58 2.16 -8.72
C VAL A 810 -29.88 3.37 -9.33
N TYR A 811 -29.29 4.22 -8.50
CA TYR A 811 -28.60 5.42 -8.95
C TYR A 811 -27.32 5.09 -9.72
N LYS A 812 -27.13 5.73 -10.88
CA LYS A 812 -25.95 5.62 -11.73
C LYS A 812 -25.05 6.84 -11.51
N ILE A 813 -23.80 6.61 -11.11
CA ILE A 813 -22.81 7.67 -10.84
C ILE A 813 -22.67 8.57 -12.08
N GLY A 814 -22.61 9.89 -11.87
CA GLY A 814 -22.48 10.89 -12.94
C GLY A 814 -23.78 11.28 -13.64
N THR A 815 -24.92 10.67 -13.29
CA THR A 815 -26.23 11.02 -13.88
C THR A 815 -27.01 12.03 -13.02
N MET A 816 -27.93 12.76 -13.64
CA MET A 816 -28.86 13.67 -12.94
C MET A 816 -30.22 13.01 -12.64
N GLN A 817 -30.35 11.70 -12.85
CA GLN A 817 -31.55 10.94 -12.58
C GLN A 817 -31.43 10.23 -11.23
N PHE A 818 -32.42 10.42 -10.37
CA PHE A 818 -32.43 9.85 -9.02
C PHE A 818 -33.66 8.95 -8.83
N PRO A 819 -33.46 7.72 -8.31
CA PRO A 819 -34.56 6.79 -8.07
C PRO A 819 -35.63 7.33 -7.13
N LEU A 820 -35.25 8.07 -6.08
CA LEU A 820 -36.21 8.67 -5.17
C LEU A 820 -35.72 10.03 -4.68
N ILE A 821 -36.58 11.05 -4.71
CA ILE A 821 -36.32 12.37 -4.14
C ILE A 821 -37.46 12.77 -3.21
N VAL A 822 -37.13 13.14 -1.97
CA VAL A 822 -38.08 13.64 -0.97
C VAL A 822 -37.81 15.13 -0.73
N VAL A 823 -38.79 15.99 -0.98
CA VAL A 823 -38.67 17.44 -0.83
C VAL A 823 -39.62 17.94 0.25
N LEU A 824 -39.08 18.50 1.33
CA LEU A 824 -39.83 19.24 2.34
C LEU A 824 -39.78 20.72 1.96
N GLU A 825 -40.91 21.32 1.62
CA GLU A 825 -41.01 22.72 1.16
C GLU A 825 -41.86 23.53 2.15
N VAL A 826 -41.35 24.66 2.65
CA VAL A 826 -42.09 25.55 3.54
C VAL A 826 -43.24 26.21 2.78
N SER A 827 -44.46 26.14 3.33
CA SER A 827 -45.64 26.80 2.78
C SER A 827 -45.48 28.33 2.90
N SER A 828 -45.20 29.00 1.79
CA SER A 828 -44.86 30.43 1.72
C SER A 828 -45.27 31.03 0.38
N GLU A 829 -45.64 32.31 0.37
CA GLU A 829 -45.93 33.08 -0.86
C GLU A 829 -44.67 33.61 -1.57
N ARG A 830 -43.47 33.31 -1.06
CA ARG A 830 -42.21 33.70 -1.69
C ARG A 830 -41.98 32.95 -3.01
N LYS A 831 -41.35 33.63 -3.98
CA LYS A 831 -41.00 33.06 -5.30
C LYS A 831 -40.13 31.81 -5.22
N HIS A 832 -39.27 31.72 -4.21
CA HIS A 832 -38.46 30.55 -3.89
C HIS A 832 -38.68 30.18 -2.41
N PRO A 833 -39.65 29.30 -2.10
CA PRO A 833 -39.87 28.84 -0.73
C PRO A 833 -38.66 28.04 -0.24
N GLN A 834 -38.34 28.18 1.05
CA GLN A 834 -37.27 27.39 1.65
C GLN A 834 -37.62 25.90 1.57
N SER A 835 -36.67 25.07 1.18
CA SER A 835 -36.90 23.63 1.11
C SER A 835 -35.66 22.81 1.48
N GLN A 836 -35.88 21.56 1.86
CA GLN A 836 -34.84 20.54 1.99
C GLN A 836 -35.19 19.37 1.08
N SER A 837 -34.25 18.97 0.23
CA SER A 837 -34.36 17.84 -0.70
C SER A 837 -33.43 16.72 -0.27
N THR A 838 -33.95 15.50 -0.17
CA THR A 838 -33.20 14.28 0.18
C THR A 838 -33.22 13.34 -1.02
N PHE A 839 -32.04 12.97 -1.51
CA PHE A 839 -31.85 12.10 -2.68
C PHE A 839 -31.51 10.69 -2.21
N CYS A 840 -32.15 9.69 -2.79
CA CYS A 840 -31.97 8.29 -2.40
C CYS A 840 -31.84 7.38 -3.62
N THR A 841 -31.13 6.27 -3.43
CA THR A 841 -31.13 5.10 -4.32
C THR A 841 -31.86 3.95 -3.63
N LEU A 842 -32.46 3.06 -4.42
CA LEU A 842 -32.92 1.78 -3.91
C LEU A 842 -31.80 0.74 -4.03
N VAL A 843 -31.81 -0.24 -3.14
CA VAL A 843 -30.85 -1.35 -3.10
C VAL A 843 -31.63 -2.64 -3.01
N LYS A 844 -31.37 -3.57 -3.94
CA LYS A 844 -32.05 -4.86 -3.97
C LYS A 844 -31.41 -5.82 -2.98
N LYS A 845 -32.21 -6.37 -2.06
CA LYS A 845 -31.82 -7.38 -1.07
C LYS A 845 -32.67 -8.63 -1.27
N GLY A 846 -32.21 -9.54 -2.14
CA GLY A 846 -33.02 -10.67 -2.61
C GLY A 846 -34.18 -10.18 -3.48
N ASP A 847 -35.40 -10.58 -3.14
CA ASP A 847 -36.63 -10.13 -3.84
C ASP A 847 -37.22 -8.82 -3.27
N ASN A 848 -36.53 -8.18 -2.32
CA ASN A 848 -37.05 -7.01 -1.61
C ASN A 848 -36.20 -5.75 -1.85
N TRP A 849 -36.84 -4.58 -1.89
CA TRP A 849 -36.15 -3.30 -2.04
C TRP A 849 -35.92 -2.61 -0.70
N ASP A 850 -34.70 -2.12 -0.50
CA ASP A 850 -34.30 -1.26 0.61
C ASP A 850 -33.89 0.14 0.09
N ILE A 851 -33.71 1.12 0.98
CA ILE A 851 -33.42 2.52 0.63
C ILE A 851 -32.09 2.99 1.22
N LYS A 852 -31.26 3.67 0.42
CA LYS A 852 -30.02 4.31 0.85
C LYS A 852 -30.02 5.79 0.46
N MET A 853 -29.74 6.67 1.42
CA MET A 853 -29.58 8.11 1.16
C MET A 853 -28.25 8.38 0.45
N LEU A 854 -28.27 9.25 -0.56
CA LEU A 854 -27.10 9.66 -1.33
C LEU A 854 -26.57 11.03 -0.88
N LYS A 855 -27.44 12.04 -0.86
CA LYS A 855 -27.11 13.43 -0.49
C LYS A 855 -28.36 14.19 -0.03
N GLN A 856 -28.16 15.32 0.65
CA GLN A 856 -29.22 16.26 1.00
C GLN A 856 -28.85 17.68 0.54
N LYS A 857 -29.83 18.44 0.05
CA LYS A 857 -29.67 19.85 -0.34
C LYS A 857 -30.70 20.71 0.38
N ILE A 858 -30.35 21.95 0.73
CA ILE A 858 -31.29 22.97 1.23
C ILE A 858 -31.31 24.17 0.28
N LEU A 859 -32.50 24.67 -0.02
CA LEU A 859 -32.70 25.93 -0.75
C LEU A 859 -33.09 26.99 0.26
N VAL A 860 -32.28 28.02 0.45
CA VAL A 860 -32.56 29.15 1.36
C VAL A 860 -32.28 30.47 0.66
N ASP A 861 -33.24 31.39 0.70
CA ASP A 861 -33.15 32.73 0.08
C ASP A 861 -32.68 32.74 -1.39
N GLY A 862 -33.07 31.71 -2.15
CA GLY A 862 -32.76 31.58 -3.58
C GLY A 862 -31.44 30.89 -3.91
N MET A 863 -30.68 30.45 -2.90
CA MET A 863 -29.42 29.72 -3.06
C MET A 863 -29.56 28.28 -2.56
N THR A 864 -29.07 27.31 -3.33
CA THR A 864 -29.00 25.90 -2.91
C THR A 864 -27.67 25.58 -2.28
N TYR A 865 -27.70 24.92 -1.12
CA TYR A 865 -26.53 24.42 -0.41
C TYR A 865 -26.63 22.90 -0.28
N GLU A 866 -25.54 22.19 -0.56
CA GLU A 866 -25.46 20.76 -0.27
C GLU A 866 -25.03 20.56 1.19
N LEU A 867 -25.73 19.67 1.91
CA LEU A 867 -25.43 19.39 3.30
C LEU A 867 -24.26 18.42 3.36
N GLN A 868 -23.21 18.84 4.04
CA GLN A 868 -22.03 18.06 4.30
C GLN A 868 -21.86 17.94 5.81
N GLU A 869 -21.61 16.72 6.29
CA GLU A 869 -21.32 16.50 7.71
C GLU A 869 -19.94 17.06 8.05
N ILE A 870 -19.81 17.58 9.26
CA ILE A 870 -18.56 18.10 9.79
C ILE A 870 -18.12 17.15 10.89
N TYR A 871 -16.90 16.63 10.77
CA TYR A 871 -16.38 15.66 11.71
C TYR A 871 -15.84 16.38 12.94
N GLY A 872 -16.27 15.96 14.13
CA GLY A 872 -15.91 16.61 15.39
C GLY A 872 -16.87 17.72 15.85
N ILE A 873 -18.03 17.89 15.21
CA ILE A 873 -19.09 18.78 15.71
C ILE A 873 -20.09 18.00 16.58
N ASP A 874 -19.86 17.94 17.90
CA ASP A 874 -20.84 17.38 18.83
C ASP A 874 -21.72 18.50 19.40
N GLY A 875 -23.00 18.21 19.68
CA GLY A 875 -23.99 19.21 20.12
C GLY A 875 -23.67 19.96 21.42
N SER A 876 -22.61 19.56 22.13
CA SER A 876 -22.04 20.17 23.34
C SER A 876 -20.96 21.23 23.06
N VAL A 877 -20.46 21.36 21.82
CA VAL A 877 -19.25 22.16 21.48
C VAL A 877 -19.58 23.62 21.08
N ALA A 878 -20.87 23.97 21.02
CA ALA A 878 -21.36 25.15 20.33
C ALA A 878 -21.64 26.38 21.24
N ALA A 879 -20.71 26.74 22.14
CA ALA A 879 -20.83 27.99 22.90
C ALA A 879 -19.46 28.52 23.39
N ALA A 880 -18.79 29.35 22.58
CA ALA A 880 -17.75 30.25 23.08
C ALA A 880 -18.34 31.69 23.19
N PRO A 881 -18.21 32.41 24.33
CA PRO A 881 -18.75 33.75 24.47
C PRO A 881 -17.91 34.82 23.74
N LYS A 882 -18.56 35.90 23.28
CA LYS A 882 -17.88 37.08 22.69
C LYS A 882 -16.96 37.75 23.70
N ILE A 883 -15.65 37.79 23.44
CA ILE A 883 -14.74 38.73 24.11
C ILE A 883 -14.95 40.12 23.47
N GLY A 884 -15.47 41.05 24.27
CA GLY A 884 -15.92 42.37 23.82
C GLY A 884 -14.81 43.37 23.48
N ASP A 885 -15.17 44.27 22.55
CA ASP A 885 -14.48 45.50 22.17
C ASP A 885 -13.84 46.25 23.36
N ARG A 886 -12.54 46.55 23.27
CA ARG A 886 -11.95 47.71 23.97
C ARG A 886 -11.07 48.54 23.05
N ASN A 887 -11.55 49.76 22.87
CA ASN A 887 -10.98 50.86 22.11
C ASN A 887 -9.51 51.15 22.42
N VAL A 888 -8.81 51.50 21.34
CA VAL A 888 -7.48 52.11 21.26
C VAL A 888 -7.39 53.36 22.13
N ALA A 889 -6.42 53.39 23.04
CA ALA A 889 -5.81 54.63 23.53
C ALA A 889 -4.32 54.40 23.83
N THR A 890 -3.50 55.20 23.16
CA THR A 890 -2.04 55.27 23.21
C THR A 890 -1.48 55.72 24.57
N GLY A 891 -0.37 55.13 25.02
CA GLY A 891 0.49 55.72 26.06
C GLY A 891 1.48 54.74 26.70
N ASP A 892 2.78 55.01 26.53
CA ASP A 892 3.93 54.32 27.12
C ASP A 892 3.85 54.12 28.64
N SER A 893 4.27 52.94 29.13
CA SER A 893 5.34 52.77 30.14
C SER A 893 5.42 51.33 30.65
N GLN A 894 6.66 50.85 30.75
CA GLN A 894 7.08 49.59 31.39
C GLN A 894 6.71 49.58 32.89
N VAL A 895 5.88 48.63 33.34
CA VAL A 895 5.89 48.13 34.73
C VAL A 895 5.50 46.64 34.75
N ASP A 896 6.34 45.88 35.43
CA ASP A 896 6.24 44.47 35.81
C ASP A 896 5.07 44.22 36.78
N THR A 897 4.22 43.21 36.57
CA THR A 897 3.55 42.46 37.65
C THR A 897 2.74 41.28 37.13
N THR A 898 3.02 40.13 37.74
CA THR A 898 2.24 38.90 37.76
C THR A 898 0.83 39.12 38.35
N LYS A 899 -0.13 38.31 37.86
CA LYS A 899 -1.53 38.12 38.29
C LYS A 899 -2.60 39.03 37.65
N ALA A 900 -3.18 38.54 36.56
CA ALA A 900 -4.62 38.65 36.32
C ALA A 900 -5.12 37.25 35.91
N ALA A 901 -6.08 36.74 36.67
CA ALA A 901 -6.66 35.42 36.53
C ALA A 901 -7.32 35.25 35.15
N LYS A 902 -6.97 34.18 34.44
CA LYS A 902 -7.86 33.59 33.44
C LYS A 902 -8.98 32.93 34.23
N ASP A 903 -10.20 33.47 34.14
CA ASP A 903 -11.39 32.72 34.50
C ASP A 903 -11.38 31.45 33.63
N GLU A 904 -11.34 30.28 34.27
CA GLU A 904 -11.40 28.98 33.61
C GLU A 904 -12.75 28.85 32.90
N ILE A 905 -12.75 28.96 31.58
CA ILE A 905 -13.85 28.48 30.75
C ILE A 905 -13.75 26.96 30.81
N ASP A 906 -14.73 26.30 31.44
CA ASP A 906 -14.77 24.85 31.56
C ASP A 906 -15.07 24.24 30.18
N ILE A 907 -14.05 23.70 29.52
CA ILE A 907 -14.17 23.08 28.18
C ILE A 907 -14.51 21.60 28.38
N PRO A 908 -15.60 21.08 27.79
CA PRO A 908 -15.94 19.67 27.90
C PRO A 908 -14.82 18.75 27.38
N GLU A 909 -14.50 17.70 28.13
CA GLU A 909 -13.47 16.72 27.80
C GLU A 909 -13.70 16.12 26.40
N GLY A 910 -12.75 16.34 25.47
CA GLY A 910 -12.84 15.92 24.07
C GLY A 910 -13.32 17.00 23.08
N ALA A 911 -13.64 18.22 23.55
CA ALA A 911 -14.01 19.37 22.73
C ALA A 911 -12.85 20.36 22.49
N GLU A 912 -11.67 20.08 23.03
CA GLU A 912 -10.49 20.92 22.93
C GLU A 912 -9.88 20.90 21.52
N CYS A 913 -9.22 22.00 21.16
CA CYS A 913 -8.35 22.09 20.01
C CYS A 913 -7.19 21.09 20.14
N ILE A 914 -6.97 20.27 19.13
CA ILE A 914 -5.94 19.21 19.19
C ILE A 914 -4.50 19.75 19.22
N ILE A 915 -4.31 21.02 18.86
CA ILE A 915 -2.99 21.66 18.86
C ILE A 915 -2.68 22.27 20.24
N CYS A 916 -3.54 23.15 20.76
CA CYS A 916 -3.25 23.83 22.03
C CYS A 916 -3.81 23.11 23.25
N LEU A 917 -4.80 22.22 23.08
CA LEU A 917 -5.55 21.54 24.13
C LEU A 917 -6.14 22.48 25.21
N SER A 918 -6.22 23.78 24.90
CA SER A 918 -6.52 24.85 25.85
C SER A 918 -7.73 25.71 25.46
N GLU A 919 -8.11 25.67 24.19
CA GLU A 919 -9.25 26.42 23.64
C GLU A 919 -10.17 25.45 22.91
N PRO A 920 -11.50 25.66 22.89
CA PRO A 920 -12.42 24.78 22.20
C PRO A 920 -12.20 24.83 20.68
N ARG A 921 -12.38 23.69 20.01
CA ARG A 921 -12.32 23.62 18.55
C ARG A 921 -13.48 24.40 17.93
N ASN A 922 -13.19 25.31 17.01
CA ASN A 922 -14.18 26.16 16.32
C ASN A 922 -13.88 26.38 14.83
N THR A 923 -12.83 25.75 14.29
CA THR A 923 -12.43 25.89 12.89
C THR A 923 -12.43 24.52 12.22
N THR A 924 -13.10 24.45 11.08
CA THR A 924 -13.17 23.27 10.20
C THR A 924 -12.22 23.42 9.03
N ILE A 925 -11.54 22.33 8.67
CA ILE A 925 -10.59 22.28 7.57
C ILE A 925 -11.28 21.70 6.33
N LEU A 926 -11.14 22.33 5.17
CA LEU A 926 -11.66 21.84 3.88
C LEU A 926 -10.51 21.31 2.99
N PRO A 927 -10.74 20.25 2.19
CA PRO A 927 -12.02 19.58 1.93
C PRO A 927 -12.38 18.47 2.92
N CYS A 928 -11.49 18.10 3.85
CA CYS A 928 -11.66 16.95 4.73
C CYS A 928 -12.71 17.09 5.85
N ARG A 929 -13.20 18.30 6.10
CA ARG A 929 -14.26 18.67 7.06
C ARG A 929 -13.99 18.32 8.53
N HIS A 930 -12.73 18.15 8.91
CA HIS A 930 -12.35 17.97 10.32
C HIS A 930 -12.38 19.30 11.08
N MET A 931 -13.21 19.37 12.12
CA MET A 931 -13.30 20.48 13.07
C MET A 931 -12.44 20.16 14.29
N CYS A 932 -11.13 20.37 14.18
CA CYS A 932 -10.17 19.96 15.21
C CYS A 932 -9.36 21.12 15.81
N LEU A 933 -9.51 22.34 15.29
CA LEU A 933 -8.70 23.49 15.68
C LEU A 933 -9.51 24.61 16.31
N CYS A 934 -8.92 25.34 17.26
CA CYS A 934 -9.37 26.68 17.60
C CYS A 934 -8.90 27.68 16.54
N THR A 935 -9.45 28.90 16.57
CA THR A 935 -9.16 29.94 15.58
C THR A 935 -7.68 30.34 15.57
N GLU A 936 -7.07 30.48 16.76
CA GLU A 936 -5.67 30.87 16.88
C GLU A 936 -4.73 29.79 16.34
N CYS A 937 -5.00 28.51 16.65
CA CYS A 937 -4.23 27.39 16.12
C CYS A 937 -4.46 27.19 14.61
N ALA A 938 -5.64 27.50 14.09
CA ALA A 938 -5.90 27.49 12.66
C ALA A 938 -5.17 28.62 11.92
N GLU A 939 -5.08 29.82 12.51
CA GLU A 939 -4.26 30.92 11.98
C GLU A 939 -2.76 30.63 12.04
N ALA A 940 -2.31 29.91 13.07
CA ALA A 940 -0.94 29.42 13.17
C ALA A 940 -0.67 28.35 12.10
N LEU A 941 -1.57 27.36 11.97
CA LEU A 941 -1.50 26.33 10.94
C LEU A 941 -1.39 26.95 9.55
N ARG A 942 -2.25 27.93 9.23
CA ARG A 942 -2.22 28.72 7.98
C ARG A 942 -0.84 29.28 7.62
N LYS A 943 0.03 29.52 8.60
CA LYS A 943 1.38 30.08 8.41
C LYS A 943 2.50 29.05 8.45
N SER A 944 2.26 27.83 8.93
CA SER A 944 3.30 26.84 9.24
C SER A 944 3.14 25.46 8.59
N SER A 945 1.92 25.06 8.21
CA SER A 945 1.64 23.78 7.53
C SER A 945 0.32 23.89 6.74
N SER A 946 0.29 23.31 5.54
CA SER A 946 -0.88 23.33 4.65
C SER A 946 -1.69 22.04 4.70
N THR A 947 -1.63 21.26 5.79
CA THR A 947 -2.36 19.98 5.91
C THR A 947 -3.20 19.86 7.19
N CYS A 948 -4.30 19.11 7.12
CA CYS A 948 -5.17 18.83 8.26
C CYS A 948 -4.43 17.99 9.32
N PRO A 949 -4.41 18.36 10.61
CA PRO A 949 -3.68 17.58 11.61
C PRO A 949 -4.34 16.24 12.01
N ILE A 950 -5.58 15.97 11.55
CA ILE A 950 -6.25 14.68 11.75
C ILE A 950 -5.97 13.73 10.59
N CYS A 951 -6.28 14.14 9.35
CA CYS A 951 -6.26 13.26 8.18
C CYS A 951 -5.18 13.61 7.15
N ARG A 952 -4.36 14.63 7.41
CA ARG A 952 -3.24 15.10 6.57
C ARG A 952 -3.60 15.57 5.16
N THR A 953 -4.88 15.55 4.78
CA THR A 953 -5.39 16.18 3.56
C THR A 953 -4.98 17.64 3.50
N ARG A 954 -4.56 18.12 2.32
CA ARG A 954 -4.20 19.52 2.10
C ARG A 954 -5.36 20.45 2.46
N VAL A 955 -5.05 21.50 3.20
CA VAL A 955 -5.97 22.57 3.57
C VAL A 955 -6.15 23.48 2.38
N GLU A 956 -7.29 23.37 1.74
CA GLU A 956 -7.73 24.27 0.68
C GLU A 956 -8.39 25.53 1.26
N ALA A 957 -9.14 25.36 2.34
CA ALA A 957 -9.78 26.46 3.06
C ALA A 957 -9.96 26.15 4.55
N LEU A 958 -10.05 27.21 5.36
CA LEU A 958 -10.35 27.13 6.79
C LEU A 958 -11.66 27.84 7.05
N LEU A 959 -12.64 27.10 7.57
CA LEU A 959 -13.99 27.57 7.80
C LEU A 959 -14.21 27.76 9.31
N GLN A 960 -14.28 29.02 9.76
CA GLN A 960 -14.54 29.31 11.16
C GLN A 960 -16.04 29.24 11.45
N ILE A 961 -16.44 28.35 12.36
CA ILE A 961 -17.83 28.15 12.78
C ILE A 961 -18.08 28.90 14.08
N ARG A 962 -19.05 29.82 14.06
CA ARG A 962 -19.51 30.55 15.24
C ARG A 962 -20.95 30.16 15.52
N VAL A 963 -21.21 29.59 16.69
CA VAL A 963 -22.59 29.30 17.14
C VAL A 963 -22.97 30.30 18.21
N GLU A 964 -24.10 30.98 18.01
CA GLU A 964 -24.65 31.91 18.99
C GLU A 964 -25.20 31.11 20.20
N ALA A 965 -24.71 31.42 21.40
CA ALA A 965 -25.25 30.85 22.63
C ALA A 965 -26.72 31.23 22.76
N LYS A 966 -27.61 30.24 22.95
CA LYS A 966 -29.02 30.48 23.29
C LYS A 966 -29.08 31.26 24.61
N GLU A 967 -29.57 32.50 24.57
CA GLU A 967 -30.02 33.21 25.77
C GLU A 967 -31.11 32.35 26.43
N THR A 968 -30.83 31.88 27.62
CA THR A 968 -31.82 31.23 28.47
C THR A 968 -32.65 32.37 29.08
N GLU A 969 -33.87 32.55 28.58
CA GLU A 969 -34.86 33.45 29.19
C GLU A 969 -35.13 32.97 30.63
N THR A 970 -34.51 33.63 31.60
CA THR A 970 -34.85 33.52 33.01
C THR A 970 -36.22 34.15 33.22
N THR A 971 -37.19 33.34 33.61
CA THR A 971 -38.47 33.80 34.12
C THR A 971 -38.24 34.48 35.47
N GLU A 972 -38.25 35.81 35.49
CA GLU A 972 -38.27 36.60 36.71
C GLU A 972 -39.62 36.40 37.42
N VAL A 973 -39.56 35.83 38.61
CA VAL A 973 -40.64 35.89 39.59
C VAL A 973 -40.45 37.20 40.35
N GLU A 974 -41.22 38.23 40.00
CA GLU A 974 -41.44 39.38 40.87
C GLU A 974 -42.47 38.99 41.95
N ASP A 975 -41.98 38.74 43.16
CA ASP A 975 -42.75 38.90 44.38
C ASP A 975 -42.59 40.36 44.81
N ASP A 976 -43.64 41.17 44.67
CA ASP A 976 -43.77 42.34 45.52
C ASP A 976 -45.22 42.59 45.94
N SER A 977 -45.34 42.62 47.26
CA SER A 977 -46.53 42.88 48.06
C SER A 977 -47.20 44.24 47.79
N LYS A 978 -48.43 44.23 47.25
CA LYS A 978 -49.64 44.91 47.79
C LYS A 978 -50.84 44.88 46.86
#